data_AF-A0A229UHZ5-F1
#
_entry.id   AF-A0A229UHZ5-F1
#
_cell.length_a   1.000
_cell.length_b   1.000
_cell.length_c   1.000
_cell.angle_alpha   90.00
_cell.angle_beta   90.00
_cell.angle_gamma   90.00
#
_symmetry.space_group_name_H-M   'P 1'
#
loop_
_entity.id
_entity.type
_entity.pdbx_description
1 polymer ?
#
loop_
_entity_poly.entity_id
_entity_poly.type
_entity_poly.pdbx_seq_one_letter_code
_entity_poly.pdbx_strand_id
1 'polypeptide(L)'
;MLGGGYLYFSGQDNVVVKPLFLHVINHFTYEFWVKPGTTQSLPVESTTGISRSEELRFVIAPGFGETENQAGLGVSIGTNGISIHEHTDHYLPATLVFPAHIYDWTHVAIVYSNNTPYLYLNGVLRKVGLKSPKSMVYASGVFGSLKPYGSFIGSVDDIRIWSTVRTREQILSTMYVDLTGKESGLIGCWTFDEHTPSVALDRTDNQHHGQINGAELQFFFPAAGNTWTEKYPRFITDHLDYLQRYCTNDTNRHFMKKLITNTRNKGYIDDVLMLFNVYRKDYHLFFYPVAEELVRRGYSVTILIPQEGLLDEYEGSLPPQVKFVTLEEVVSNFPVFPVAQQYFEDHLKQALIQWFHDENMPAELQHSLLEYYLRYSNEKMMMLALLHLVKPKCVYGLHFISNPGCLDAIQVINEHNKVVKILMQHGFLFGDAVDVHDFKGADIVILWGEYHRTILDNKSDKKNTVVLGNPKLERVKEIASGQQHNSSTATQMNKILYISSDSPRLSTKSQENLELFIESTHILDGLDIVYKIHPVEAKEDYNEYFQNGSIAPHQLSDRNVYELIQGSDIIVGDNSTAVFEAATMGKPVIQIHLQHQDPAHILFTRAASIQELRNTIQRLQMDPSYVNQILFEQQQWSVQMFSQLDGTAQRVAEFIINTIK
;
A
#
# COMPACT_ATOMS: atom_id res chain seq x y z
N MET A 1 2.94 -1.98 -17.43
CA MET A 1 2.49 -0.75 -18.11
C MET A 1 3.03 0.45 -17.36
N LEU A 2 3.35 1.51 -18.10
CA LEU A 2 4.07 2.70 -17.63
C LEU A 2 3.36 3.95 -18.16
N GLY A 3 3.06 3.91 -19.45
CA GLY A 3 2.18 4.87 -20.11
C GLY A 3 0.75 4.87 -19.57
N GLY A 4 0.07 5.97 -19.88
CA GLY A 4 -1.38 6.09 -19.85
C GLY A 4 -2.04 5.65 -21.16
N GLY A 5 -1.30 5.33 -22.22
CA GLY A 5 -1.80 4.82 -23.50
C GLY A 5 -1.73 3.30 -23.68
N TYR A 6 -2.39 2.79 -24.72
CA TYR A 6 -2.15 1.50 -25.37
C TYR A 6 -2.88 1.46 -26.73
N LEU A 7 -2.61 0.44 -27.56
CA LEU A 7 -3.26 0.27 -28.86
C LEU A 7 -4.08 -1.04 -28.90
N TYR A 8 -5.35 -0.94 -29.27
CA TYR A 8 -6.26 -2.08 -29.42
C TYR A 8 -6.46 -2.46 -30.89
N PHE A 9 -6.42 -3.76 -31.17
CA PHE A 9 -6.63 -4.33 -32.50
C PHE A 9 -7.91 -5.17 -32.51
N SER A 10 -8.77 -4.95 -33.51
CA SER A 10 -10.05 -5.66 -33.72
C SER A 10 -9.91 -6.91 -34.60
N GLY A 11 -8.72 -7.12 -35.20
CA GLY A 11 -8.46 -8.20 -36.16
C GLY A 11 -8.54 -7.79 -37.63
N GLN A 12 -8.88 -6.53 -37.92
CA GLN A 12 -8.87 -5.99 -39.29
C GLN A 12 -7.71 -5.02 -39.55
N ASP A 13 -6.94 -4.71 -38.53
CA ASP A 13 -6.16 -3.47 -38.42
C ASP A 13 -4.65 -3.72 -38.47
N ASN A 14 -3.87 -2.67 -38.71
CA ASN A 14 -2.42 -2.72 -38.52
C ASN A 14 -1.80 -1.36 -38.15
N VAL A 15 -0.56 -1.41 -37.66
CA VAL A 15 0.36 -0.28 -37.69
C VAL A 15 1.49 -0.61 -38.66
N VAL A 16 1.82 0.32 -39.56
CA VAL A 16 2.92 0.16 -40.52
C VAL A 16 3.98 1.20 -40.22
N VAL A 17 5.09 0.77 -39.63
CA VAL A 17 6.35 1.53 -39.56
C VAL A 17 7.17 1.24 -40.82
N LYS A 18 7.50 -0.03 -41.07
CA LYS A 18 8.17 -0.51 -42.29
C LYS A 18 8.09 -2.05 -42.41
N PRO A 19 8.18 -2.64 -43.61
CA PRO A 19 8.18 -4.10 -43.77
C PRO A 19 9.31 -4.81 -43.02
N LEU A 20 10.56 -4.32 -43.12
CA LEU A 20 11.74 -4.91 -42.50
C LEU A 20 12.75 -3.83 -42.05
N PHE A 21 13.40 -4.06 -40.92
CA PHE A 21 14.58 -3.33 -40.46
C PHE A 21 15.85 -4.03 -40.95
N LEU A 22 16.31 -3.72 -42.17
CA LEU A 22 17.43 -4.41 -42.83
C LEU A 22 18.80 -4.34 -42.10
N HIS A 23 18.92 -3.48 -41.08
CA HIS A 23 20.12 -3.39 -40.21
C HIS A 23 19.96 -4.10 -38.85
N VAL A 24 18.77 -4.64 -38.56
CA VAL A 24 18.42 -5.32 -37.29
C VAL A 24 18.20 -6.80 -37.62
N ILE A 25 19.29 -7.56 -37.55
CA ILE A 25 19.44 -8.85 -38.25
C ILE A 25 20.13 -9.90 -37.37
N ASN A 26 19.56 -11.10 -37.28
CA ASN A 26 20.05 -12.30 -36.55
C ASN A 26 20.29 -12.13 -35.02
N HIS A 27 20.37 -10.90 -34.52
CA HIS A 27 20.74 -10.49 -33.16
C HIS A 27 19.94 -9.23 -32.79
N PHE A 28 18.79 -9.39 -32.15
CA PHE A 28 17.90 -8.29 -31.78
C PHE A 28 16.95 -8.71 -30.66
N THR A 29 16.23 -7.76 -30.07
CA THR A 29 15.20 -8.06 -29.07
C THR A 29 13.94 -7.24 -29.33
N TYR A 30 12.78 -7.90 -29.32
CA TYR A 30 11.49 -7.23 -29.09
C TYR A 30 11.19 -7.24 -27.59
N GLU A 31 10.74 -6.12 -27.03
CA GLU A 31 10.10 -6.04 -25.71
C GLU A 31 8.76 -5.32 -25.90
N PHE A 32 7.66 -5.81 -25.29
CA PHE A 32 6.34 -5.15 -25.30
C PHE A 32 5.39 -5.70 -24.24
N TRP A 33 4.37 -4.93 -23.88
CA TRP A 33 3.22 -5.37 -23.06
C TRP A 33 2.08 -5.85 -23.96
N VAL A 34 1.40 -6.96 -23.60
CA VAL A 34 0.27 -7.49 -24.39
C VAL A 34 -0.84 -8.07 -23.51
N LYS A 35 -2.09 -7.90 -23.96
CA LYS A 35 -3.30 -8.56 -23.44
C LYS A 35 -4.12 -9.11 -24.61
N PRO A 36 -3.96 -10.39 -24.99
CA PRO A 36 -4.69 -10.98 -26.11
C PRO A 36 -6.18 -11.11 -25.78
N GLY A 37 -7.04 -10.76 -26.74
CA GLY A 37 -8.50 -10.82 -26.59
C GLY A 37 -9.15 -12.15 -26.99
N THR A 38 -8.40 -13.06 -27.63
CA THR A 38 -8.91 -14.34 -28.12
C THR A 38 -7.82 -15.41 -28.26
N THR A 39 -8.19 -16.65 -28.53
CA THR A 39 -7.26 -17.75 -28.78
C THR A 39 -6.60 -17.66 -30.17
N GLN A 40 -5.45 -18.33 -30.32
CA GLN A 40 -4.81 -18.57 -31.60
C GLN A 40 -4.75 -20.08 -31.93
N SER A 41 -4.60 -20.40 -33.21
CA SER A 41 -4.10 -21.73 -33.61
C SER A 41 -2.63 -21.87 -33.19
N LEU A 42 -2.28 -22.99 -32.54
CA LEU A 42 -0.90 -23.32 -32.18
C LEU A 42 -0.38 -24.38 -33.18
N PRO A 43 0.46 -24.00 -34.15
CA PRO A 43 1.02 -24.94 -35.12
C PRO A 43 2.06 -25.88 -34.49
N VAL A 44 2.53 -26.86 -35.27
CA VAL A 44 3.69 -27.67 -34.88
C VAL A 44 4.97 -26.84 -35.02
N GLU A 45 5.81 -26.87 -33.98
CA GLU A 45 7.12 -26.21 -33.99
C GLU A 45 8.03 -26.80 -35.07
N SER A 46 8.55 -25.96 -35.96
CA SER A 46 9.22 -26.37 -37.20
C SER A 46 10.23 -25.32 -37.69
N THR A 47 11.15 -25.73 -38.56
CA THR A 47 12.03 -24.87 -39.35
C THR A 47 11.76 -24.95 -40.86
N THR A 48 10.65 -25.60 -41.27
CA THR A 48 10.25 -25.75 -42.68
C THR A 48 8.73 -25.75 -42.84
N GLY A 49 8.26 -25.40 -44.06
CA GLY A 49 6.83 -25.39 -44.41
C GLY A 49 6.14 -24.05 -44.16
N ILE A 50 4.79 -24.07 -44.20
CA ILE A 50 3.93 -22.88 -44.12
C ILE A 50 2.78 -23.15 -43.14
N SER A 51 2.73 -22.40 -42.03
CA SER A 51 1.67 -22.45 -41.02
C SER A 51 0.43 -21.69 -41.50
N ARG A 52 -0.29 -22.25 -42.48
CA ARG A 52 -1.50 -21.63 -43.04
C ARG A 52 -2.68 -21.78 -42.10
N SER A 53 -2.93 -20.77 -41.25
CA SER A 53 -4.18 -20.64 -40.50
C SER A 53 -4.53 -19.17 -40.25
N GLU A 54 -5.72 -18.74 -40.68
CA GLU A 54 -6.26 -17.40 -40.40
C GLU A 54 -6.54 -17.17 -38.90
N GLU A 55 -6.42 -18.24 -38.10
CA GLU A 55 -6.49 -18.22 -36.64
C GLU A 55 -5.16 -17.85 -35.94
N LEU A 56 -4.10 -17.52 -36.68
CA LEU A 56 -2.93 -16.85 -36.10
C LEU A 56 -3.26 -15.40 -35.72
N ARG A 57 -2.50 -14.85 -34.76
CA ARG A 57 -2.78 -13.60 -34.03
C ARG A 57 -1.53 -12.73 -33.96
N PHE A 58 -1.04 -12.30 -35.13
CA PHE A 58 0.24 -11.61 -35.27
C PHE A 58 0.26 -10.21 -34.63
N VAL A 59 0.77 -10.12 -33.39
CA VAL A 59 1.13 -8.85 -32.72
C VAL A 59 2.22 -8.15 -33.52
N ILE A 60 3.27 -8.90 -33.88
CA ILE A 60 4.27 -8.49 -34.86
C ILE A 60 4.07 -9.37 -36.10
N ALA A 61 3.71 -8.76 -37.23
CA ALA A 61 3.52 -9.47 -38.49
C ALA A 61 4.88 -9.72 -39.16
N PRO A 62 5.22 -10.98 -39.54
CA PRO A 62 6.52 -11.27 -40.14
C PRO A 62 6.57 -10.71 -41.58
N GLY A 63 7.43 -9.71 -41.77
CA GLY A 63 7.70 -9.12 -43.09
C GLY A 63 8.29 -10.14 -44.06
N PHE A 64 7.97 -10.03 -45.35
CA PHE A 64 8.44 -10.97 -46.36
C PHE A 64 9.91 -10.71 -46.73
N GLY A 65 10.80 -11.69 -46.54
CA GLY A 65 12.19 -11.62 -46.98
C GLY A 65 12.31 -11.65 -48.52
N GLU A 66 13.12 -10.76 -49.10
CA GLU A 66 13.23 -10.58 -50.56
C GLU A 66 13.79 -11.80 -51.32
N THR A 67 14.52 -12.68 -50.63
CA THR A 67 15.10 -13.91 -51.17
C THR A 67 14.82 -15.10 -50.25
N GLU A 68 14.92 -16.31 -50.79
CA GLU A 68 14.73 -17.58 -50.06
C GLU A 68 15.61 -17.73 -48.80
N ASN A 69 16.73 -17.01 -48.70
CA ASN A 69 17.65 -17.05 -47.56
C ASN A 69 17.46 -15.91 -46.54
N GLN A 70 16.55 -14.97 -46.85
CA GLN A 70 16.11 -13.89 -45.96
C GLN A 70 14.73 -14.21 -45.38
N ALA A 71 14.40 -13.68 -44.21
CA ALA A 71 13.03 -13.69 -43.67
C ALA A 71 12.81 -12.52 -42.69
N GLY A 72 11.58 -12.05 -42.51
CA GLY A 72 11.20 -11.22 -41.37
C GLY A 72 10.64 -12.05 -40.23
N LEU A 73 11.03 -11.75 -38.98
CA LEU A 73 10.46 -12.37 -37.78
C LEU A 73 9.11 -11.75 -37.41
N GLY A 74 8.22 -12.58 -36.86
CA GLY A 74 6.91 -12.18 -36.35
C GLY A 74 6.51 -12.98 -35.12
N VAL A 75 5.55 -12.43 -34.37
CA VAL A 75 5.14 -12.89 -33.04
C VAL A 75 3.62 -12.98 -33.02
N SER A 76 3.09 -14.18 -32.88
CA SER A 76 1.66 -14.49 -32.83
C SER A 76 1.24 -14.86 -31.41
N ILE A 77 0.25 -14.18 -30.85
CA ILE A 77 -0.14 -14.29 -29.43
C ILE A 77 -1.66 -14.41 -29.28
N GLY A 78 -2.11 -15.43 -28.54
CA GLY A 78 -3.50 -15.62 -28.15
C GLY A 78 -3.59 -16.01 -26.67
N THR A 79 -4.81 -16.05 -26.12
CA THR A 79 -5.05 -16.37 -24.70
C THR A 79 -4.63 -17.78 -24.28
N ASN A 80 -4.33 -18.64 -25.26
CA ASN A 80 -3.88 -20.03 -25.11
C ASN A 80 -2.39 -20.26 -25.45
N GLY A 81 -1.62 -19.24 -25.87
CA GLY A 81 -0.18 -19.38 -26.04
C GLY A 81 0.46 -18.36 -26.97
N ILE A 82 1.74 -18.58 -27.27
CA ILE A 82 2.59 -17.76 -28.14
C ILE A 82 3.24 -18.64 -29.21
N SER A 83 3.37 -18.12 -30.43
CA SER A 83 4.23 -18.71 -31.47
C SER A 83 5.06 -17.65 -32.20
N ILE A 84 6.31 -17.98 -32.53
CA ILE A 84 7.26 -17.13 -33.25
C ILE A 84 7.42 -17.70 -34.66
N HIS A 85 7.21 -16.87 -35.67
CA HIS A 85 7.25 -17.25 -37.08
C HIS A 85 8.27 -16.41 -37.83
N GLU A 86 8.68 -16.88 -39.01
CA GLU A 86 9.56 -16.12 -39.90
C GLU A 86 9.12 -16.34 -41.35
N HIS A 87 9.10 -15.28 -42.18
CA HIS A 87 8.36 -15.26 -43.45
C HIS A 87 9.23 -14.90 -44.66
N THR A 88 9.14 -15.74 -45.71
CA THR A 88 9.69 -15.51 -47.06
C THR A 88 8.98 -16.46 -48.04
N ASP A 89 9.46 -16.56 -49.27
CA ASP A 89 8.86 -17.42 -50.28
C ASP A 89 8.75 -18.89 -49.80
N HIS A 90 7.56 -19.45 -50.01
CA HIS A 90 7.13 -20.76 -49.55
C HIS A 90 7.47 -21.14 -48.09
N TYR A 91 7.66 -20.14 -47.20
CA TYR A 91 8.18 -20.34 -45.84
C TYR A 91 7.43 -19.47 -44.82
N LEU A 92 6.68 -20.11 -43.92
CA LEU A 92 6.09 -19.51 -42.71
C LEU A 92 6.00 -20.55 -41.57
N PRO A 93 7.11 -21.18 -41.13
CA PRO A 93 7.08 -22.10 -40.00
C PRO A 93 7.09 -21.35 -38.66
N ALA A 94 6.55 -21.97 -37.62
CA ALA A 94 6.71 -21.49 -36.25
C ALA A 94 7.99 -22.06 -35.64
N THR A 95 9.06 -21.26 -35.54
CA THR A 95 10.34 -21.67 -34.95
C THR A 95 10.31 -21.74 -33.42
N LEU A 96 9.29 -21.18 -32.78
CA LEU A 96 8.98 -21.40 -31.35
C LEU A 96 7.46 -21.50 -31.17
N VAL A 97 6.98 -22.50 -30.42
CA VAL A 97 5.58 -22.61 -29.98
C VAL A 97 5.52 -22.89 -28.48
N PHE A 98 4.76 -22.09 -27.73
CA PHE A 98 4.62 -22.20 -26.28
C PHE A 98 3.15 -22.05 -25.85
N PRO A 99 2.45 -23.16 -25.52
CA PRO A 99 1.12 -23.11 -24.90
C PRO A 99 1.18 -22.42 -23.54
N ALA A 100 0.31 -21.44 -23.30
CA ALA A 100 0.29 -20.65 -22.06
C ALA A 100 -1.08 -19.98 -21.86
N HIS A 101 -1.52 -19.87 -20.60
CA HIS A 101 -2.72 -19.11 -20.27
C HIS A 101 -2.36 -17.64 -20.08
N ILE A 102 -2.85 -16.77 -20.98
CA ILE A 102 -2.56 -15.33 -20.99
C ILE A 102 -3.90 -14.58 -21.03
N TYR A 103 -4.36 -14.11 -19.87
CA TYR A 103 -5.66 -13.44 -19.73
C TYR A 103 -5.57 -11.96 -19.38
N ASP A 104 -4.38 -11.48 -19.01
CA ASP A 104 -4.13 -10.10 -18.63
C ASP A 104 -2.71 -9.66 -19.04
N TRP A 105 -2.44 -8.37 -18.86
CA TRP A 105 -1.22 -7.69 -19.30
C TRP A 105 0.06 -8.41 -18.88
N THR A 106 0.74 -8.94 -19.88
CA THR A 106 1.99 -9.71 -19.75
C THR A 106 3.08 -9.03 -20.54
N HIS A 107 4.25 -8.82 -19.93
CA HIS A 107 5.43 -8.35 -20.64
C HIS A 107 6.07 -9.52 -21.40
N VAL A 108 6.16 -9.40 -22.72
CA VAL A 108 6.77 -10.36 -23.62
C VAL A 108 8.09 -9.78 -24.09
N ALA A 109 9.18 -10.53 -23.93
CA ALA A 109 10.44 -10.23 -24.59
C ALA A 109 10.89 -11.41 -25.46
N ILE A 110 11.10 -11.14 -26.75
CA ILE A 110 11.61 -12.09 -27.73
C ILE A 110 13.06 -11.70 -28.03
N VAL A 111 13.99 -12.31 -27.31
CA VAL A 111 15.42 -12.15 -27.56
C VAL A 111 15.80 -13.09 -28.69
N TYR A 112 16.13 -12.56 -29.86
CA TYR A 112 16.56 -13.33 -31.02
C TYR A 112 18.08 -13.26 -31.14
N SER A 113 18.76 -14.39 -31.02
CA SER A 113 20.23 -14.45 -30.94
C SER A 113 20.77 -15.60 -31.77
N ASN A 114 21.72 -15.32 -32.66
CA ASN A 114 22.37 -16.32 -33.51
C ASN A 114 21.35 -17.16 -34.30
N ASN A 115 20.27 -16.53 -34.79
CA ASN A 115 19.14 -17.17 -35.47
C ASN A 115 18.23 -18.07 -34.60
N THR A 116 18.25 -17.91 -33.28
CA THR A 116 17.40 -18.65 -32.34
C THR A 116 16.54 -17.70 -31.50
N PRO A 117 15.20 -17.89 -31.40
CA PRO A 117 14.34 -17.12 -30.51
C PRO A 117 14.36 -17.65 -29.07
N TYR A 118 14.41 -16.74 -28.10
CA TYR A 118 14.28 -16.99 -26.67
C TYR A 118 13.08 -16.20 -26.14
N LEU A 119 12.05 -16.91 -25.65
CA LEU A 119 10.82 -16.32 -25.12
C LEU A 119 10.93 -16.08 -23.62
N TYR A 120 10.84 -14.81 -23.21
CA TYR A 120 10.70 -14.40 -21.81
C TYR A 120 9.29 -13.85 -21.57
N LEU A 121 8.67 -14.25 -20.45
CA LEU A 121 7.40 -13.69 -19.95
C LEU A 121 7.61 -13.11 -18.56
N ASN A 122 7.27 -11.83 -18.36
CA ASN A 122 7.47 -11.07 -17.12
C ASN A 122 8.91 -11.22 -16.57
N GLY A 123 9.91 -11.11 -17.45
CA GLY A 123 11.34 -11.24 -17.10
C GLY A 123 11.82 -12.66 -16.75
N VAL A 124 11.03 -13.70 -17.01
CA VAL A 124 11.38 -15.10 -16.79
C VAL A 124 11.45 -15.85 -18.12
N LEU A 125 12.60 -16.47 -18.43
CA LEU A 125 12.76 -17.33 -19.61
C LEU A 125 11.78 -18.50 -19.53
N ARG A 126 11.00 -18.72 -20.59
CA ARG A 126 10.01 -19.80 -20.69
C ARG A 126 10.41 -20.88 -21.67
N LYS A 127 10.95 -20.49 -22.83
CA LYS A 127 11.33 -21.44 -23.88
C LYS A 127 12.43 -20.87 -24.79
N VAL A 128 13.28 -21.77 -25.26
CA VAL A 128 14.15 -21.55 -26.43
C VAL A 128 13.52 -22.28 -27.62
N GLY A 129 13.50 -21.64 -28.78
CA GLY A 129 12.98 -22.24 -30.02
C GLY A 129 14.05 -22.98 -30.81
N LEU A 130 13.67 -23.38 -32.02
CA LEU A 130 14.56 -23.93 -33.02
C LEU A 130 15.39 -22.81 -33.67
N LYS A 131 16.61 -23.15 -34.10
CA LYS A 131 17.45 -22.25 -34.88
C LYS A 131 16.98 -22.20 -36.33
N SER A 132 16.81 -21.01 -36.88
CA SER A 132 16.45 -20.80 -38.29
C SER A 132 17.52 -21.34 -39.25
N PRO A 133 17.12 -21.95 -40.38
CA PRO A 133 18.00 -22.25 -41.50
C PRO A 133 18.30 -21.04 -42.39
N LYS A 134 17.58 -19.92 -42.23
CA LYS A 134 17.77 -18.70 -43.01
C LYS A 134 19.06 -17.99 -42.56
N SER A 135 19.84 -17.48 -43.52
CA SER A 135 21.09 -16.76 -43.21
C SER A 135 20.84 -15.36 -42.66
N MET A 136 19.67 -14.78 -42.94
CA MET A 136 19.34 -13.39 -42.65
C MET A 136 17.88 -13.28 -42.17
N VAL A 137 17.66 -13.30 -40.86
CA VAL A 137 16.34 -13.04 -40.26
C VAL A 137 16.34 -11.63 -39.68
N TYR A 138 15.40 -10.80 -40.11
CA TYR A 138 15.29 -9.38 -39.76
C TYR A 138 14.15 -9.12 -38.76
N ALA A 139 14.25 -8.04 -38.00
CA ALA A 139 13.09 -7.47 -37.33
C ALA A 139 12.10 -6.88 -38.36
N SER A 140 10.81 -7.17 -38.19
CA SER A 140 9.68 -6.50 -38.86
C SER A 140 9.23 -5.23 -38.13
N GLY A 141 8.69 -4.26 -38.87
CA GLY A 141 8.03 -3.05 -38.36
C GLY A 141 6.55 -2.97 -38.77
N VAL A 142 5.87 -4.12 -38.84
CA VAL A 142 4.43 -4.21 -39.09
C VAL A 142 3.76 -4.86 -37.88
N PHE A 143 2.80 -4.18 -37.27
CA PHE A 143 2.11 -4.64 -36.07
C PHE A 143 0.63 -4.95 -36.38
N GLY A 144 0.06 -5.98 -35.74
CA GLY A 144 -1.37 -6.26 -35.75
C GLY A 144 -1.92 -7.19 -36.84
N SER A 145 -1.37 -7.23 -38.07
CA SER A 145 -1.93 -8.10 -39.12
C SER A 145 -0.99 -8.49 -40.25
N LEU A 146 -1.09 -9.75 -40.68
CA LEU A 146 -0.56 -10.31 -41.92
C LEU A 146 -1.68 -11.05 -42.67
N LYS A 147 -2.54 -10.34 -43.40
CA LYS A 147 -3.61 -10.97 -44.20
C LYS A 147 -3.02 -11.76 -45.39
N PRO A 148 -3.55 -12.96 -45.72
CA PRO A 148 -4.66 -13.67 -45.06
C PRO A 148 -4.23 -14.50 -43.84
N TYR A 149 -2.92 -14.68 -43.60
CA TYR A 149 -2.36 -15.60 -42.61
C TYR A 149 -2.63 -15.29 -41.13
N GLY A 150 -3.29 -14.17 -40.80
CA GLY A 150 -3.80 -13.90 -39.45
C GLY A 150 -3.66 -12.45 -38.99
N SER A 151 -4.51 -12.05 -38.05
CA SER A 151 -4.50 -10.74 -37.40
C SER A 151 -4.62 -10.89 -35.89
N PHE A 152 -3.91 -10.05 -35.13
CA PHE A 152 -4.07 -9.95 -33.69
C PHE A 152 -5.42 -9.34 -33.32
N ILE A 153 -5.95 -9.81 -32.18
CA ILE A 153 -7.16 -9.27 -31.54
C ILE A 153 -6.82 -9.12 -30.05
N GLY A 154 -6.98 -7.92 -29.51
CA GLY A 154 -6.55 -7.57 -28.15
C GLY A 154 -5.69 -6.30 -28.12
N SER A 155 -5.08 -6.05 -26.97
CA SER A 155 -4.34 -4.82 -26.67
C SER A 155 -2.83 -5.04 -26.63
N VAL A 156 -2.07 -4.04 -27.09
CA VAL A 156 -0.60 -4.00 -27.07
C VAL A 156 -0.14 -2.63 -26.56
N ASP A 157 0.95 -2.58 -25.81
CA ASP A 157 1.56 -1.36 -25.30
C ASP A 157 3.10 -1.45 -25.37
N ASP A 158 3.75 -0.29 -25.40
CA ASP A 158 5.20 -0.11 -25.17
C ASP A 158 6.08 -1.01 -26.05
N ILE A 159 5.83 -0.95 -27.37
CA ILE A 159 6.61 -1.75 -28.33
C ILE A 159 8.01 -1.16 -28.46
N ARG A 160 9.01 -2.00 -28.20
CA ARG A 160 10.44 -1.67 -28.25
C ARG A 160 11.16 -2.64 -29.18
N ILE A 161 12.00 -2.09 -30.06
CA ILE A 161 12.92 -2.88 -30.89
C ILE A 161 14.35 -2.50 -30.54
N TRP A 162 15.15 -3.48 -30.13
CA TRP A 162 16.58 -3.33 -29.86
C TRP A 162 17.42 -4.05 -30.91
N SER A 163 18.50 -3.41 -31.40
CA SER A 163 19.54 -4.05 -32.22
C SER A 163 20.54 -4.90 -31.41
N THR A 164 20.20 -5.22 -30.16
CA THR A 164 21.03 -5.98 -29.23
C THR A 164 20.30 -7.20 -28.69
N VAL A 165 21.08 -8.23 -28.34
CA VAL A 165 20.62 -9.41 -27.59
C VAL A 165 20.57 -8.99 -26.11
N ARG A 166 19.36 -8.73 -25.59
CA ARG A 166 19.16 -8.23 -24.23
C ARG A 166 19.29 -9.35 -23.21
N THR A 167 19.97 -9.11 -22.09
CA THR A 167 20.01 -10.07 -20.98
C THR A 167 18.72 -10.02 -20.15
N ARG A 168 18.49 -11.05 -19.33
CA ARG A 168 17.34 -11.10 -18.42
C ARG A 168 17.34 -9.90 -17.46
N GLU A 169 18.50 -9.56 -16.95
CA GLU A 169 18.71 -8.49 -15.97
C GLU A 169 18.47 -7.12 -16.63
N GLN A 170 18.86 -6.95 -17.89
CA GLN A 170 18.53 -5.78 -18.71
C GLN A 170 17.01 -5.65 -18.93
N ILE A 171 16.33 -6.73 -19.33
CA ILE A 171 14.86 -6.75 -19.52
C ILE A 171 14.15 -6.38 -18.22
N LEU A 172 14.52 -7.01 -17.10
CA LEU A 172 13.97 -6.69 -15.77
C LEU A 172 14.19 -5.24 -15.37
N SER A 173 15.33 -4.65 -15.72
CA SER A 173 15.64 -3.24 -15.40
C SER A 173 14.86 -2.22 -16.24
N THR A 174 14.25 -2.61 -17.37
CA THR A 174 13.57 -1.68 -18.28
C THR A 174 12.08 -1.93 -18.47
N MET A 175 11.56 -3.15 -18.23
CA MET A 175 10.14 -3.48 -18.48
C MET A 175 9.14 -2.70 -17.60
N TYR A 176 9.65 -2.03 -16.56
CA TYR A 176 8.93 -1.07 -15.70
C TYR A 176 9.65 0.29 -15.62
N VAL A 177 10.28 0.76 -16.71
CA VAL A 177 10.89 2.10 -16.81
C VAL A 177 10.52 2.74 -18.15
N ASP A 178 10.03 3.98 -18.10
CA ASP A 178 9.84 4.83 -19.27
C ASP A 178 11.18 5.14 -19.94
N LEU A 179 11.32 4.75 -21.21
CA LEU A 179 12.56 4.97 -21.95
C LEU A 179 12.65 6.41 -22.46
N THR A 180 13.87 6.95 -22.45
CA THR A 180 14.18 8.30 -22.96
C THR A 180 14.25 8.36 -24.47
N GLY A 181 14.24 7.20 -25.16
CA GLY A 181 14.41 7.07 -26.60
C GLY A 181 15.88 7.13 -27.05
N LYS A 182 16.82 7.23 -26.11
CA LYS A 182 18.26 7.45 -26.35
C LYS A 182 19.14 6.33 -25.78
N GLU A 183 18.52 5.24 -25.35
CA GLU A 183 19.18 4.05 -24.82
C GLU A 183 20.02 3.35 -25.91
N SER A 184 21.24 2.95 -25.57
CA SER A 184 22.17 2.37 -26.54
C SER A 184 21.63 1.07 -27.14
N GLY A 185 21.48 1.05 -28.47
CA GLY A 185 20.93 -0.08 -29.22
C GLY A 185 19.41 -0.10 -29.33
N LEU A 186 18.68 0.91 -28.84
CA LEU A 186 17.25 1.08 -29.11
C LEU A 186 17.06 1.62 -30.53
N ILE A 187 16.18 0.99 -31.30
CA ILE A 187 15.91 1.29 -32.73
C ILE A 187 14.56 1.96 -32.93
N GLY A 188 13.58 1.63 -32.07
CA GLY A 188 12.28 2.29 -32.04
C GLY A 188 11.54 1.97 -30.75
N CYS A 189 10.76 2.92 -30.26
CA CYS A 189 9.99 2.83 -29.02
C CYS A 189 8.66 3.57 -29.19
N TRP A 190 7.55 2.82 -29.22
CA TRP A 190 6.18 3.32 -29.36
C TRP A 190 5.42 3.02 -28.06
N THR A 191 5.20 4.02 -27.21
CA THR A 191 4.46 3.86 -25.93
C THR A 191 2.99 4.23 -26.04
N PHE A 192 2.53 4.75 -27.18
CA PHE A 192 1.12 5.03 -27.47
C PHE A 192 0.44 6.01 -26.50
N ASP A 193 1.22 6.74 -25.70
CA ASP A 193 0.76 7.80 -24.80
C ASP A 193 0.31 9.06 -25.56
N GLU A 194 0.80 9.21 -26.79
CA GLU A 194 0.63 10.40 -27.58
C GLU A 194 -0.78 10.44 -28.17
N HIS A 195 -1.55 11.50 -27.93
CA HIS A 195 -2.95 11.66 -28.36
C HIS A 195 -3.12 11.87 -29.89
N THR A 196 -2.38 11.13 -30.73
CA THR A 196 -2.34 11.20 -32.20
C THR A 196 -3.00 9.98 -32.84
N PRO A 197 -4.33 9.99 -33.10
CA PRO A 197 -5.12 8.79 -33.42
C PRO A 197 -4.81 8.13 -34.78
N SER A 198 -3.91 8.67 -35.58
CA SER A 198 -3.50 8.14 -36.90
C SER A 198 -2.00 7.83 -37.01
N VAL A 199 -1.20 8.17 -35.99
CA VAL A 199 0.26 8.01 -35.99
C VAL A 199 0.74 7.53 -34.64
N ALA A 200 1.37 6.36 -34.61
CA ALA A 200 2.14 5.89 -33.46
C ALA A 200 3.51 6.57 -33.52
N LEU A 201 3.80 7.47 -32.58
CA LEU A 201 5.08 8.17 -32.55
C LEU A 201 6.18 7.25 -32.03
N ASP A 202 7.37 7.44 -32.58
CA ASP A 202 8.59 6.77 -32.14
C ASP A 202 9.35 7.78 -31.28
N ARG A 203 9.57 7.42 -30.02
CA ARG A 203 10.26 8.26 -29.03
C ARG A 203 11.78 8.31 -29.25
N THR A 204 12.34 7.50 -30.15
CA THR A 204 13.77 7.57 -30.49
C THR A 204 14.10 8.67 -31.50
N ASP A 205 15.35 9.15 -31.49
CA ASP A 205 15.85 10.11 -32.49
C ASP A 205 15.83 9.56 -33.94
N ASN A 206 15.50 8.28 -34.17
CA ASN A 206 15.37 7.66 -35.49
C ASN A 206 14.05 7.99 -36.21
N GLN A 207 13.04 8.52 -35.50
CA GLN A 207 11.74 8.95 -36.04
C GLN A 207 11.03 7.88 -36.89
N HIS A 208 11.07 6.62 -36.43
CA HIS A 208 10.40 5.49 -37.08
C HIS A 208 8.90 5.45 -36.75
N HIS A 209 8.20 6.56 -37.01
CA HIS A 209 6.77 6.70 -36.73
C HIS A 209 5.93 5.72 -37.56
N GLY A 210 4.92 5.11 -36.94
CA GLY A 210 4.04 4.12 -37.57
C GLY A 210 2.71 4.73 -38.00
N GLN A 211 2.28 4.48 -39.24
CA GLN A 211 0.92 4.83 -39.67
C GLN A 211 -0.08 3.84 -39.04
N ILE A 212 -1.08 4.34 -38.30
CA ILE A 212 -2.15 3.54 -37.70
C ILE A 212 -3.29 3.40 -38.71
N ASN A 213 -3.68 2.16 -39.03
CA ASN A 213 -4.79 1.86 -39.93
C ASN A 213 -5.83 1.00 -39.19
N GLY A 214 -6.88 1.64 -38.66
CA GLY A 214 -8.03 1.00 -38.01
C GLY A 214 -7.85 0.67 -36.53
N ALA A 215 -6.62 0.45 -36.05
CA ALA A 215 -6.37 0.11 -34.65
C ALA A 215 -6.68 1.31 -33.74
N GLU A 216 -7.37 1.06 -32.64
CA GLU A 216 -7.88 2.10 -31.76
C GLU A 216 -6.84 2.47 -30.70
N LEU A 217 -6.49 3.76 -30.65
CA LEU A 217 -5.73 4.30 -29.53
C LEU A 217 -6.65 4.40 -28.31
N GLN A 218 -6.38 3.57 -27.32
CA GLN A 218 -7.15 3.49 -26.07
C GLN A 218 -6.23 3.90 -24.92
N PHE A 219 -6.79 4.49 -23.86
CA PHE A 219 -6.00 4.93 -22.71
C PHE A 219 -6.28 4.05 -21.51
N PHE A 220 -5.29 3.88 -20.63
CA PHE A 220 -5.33 3.06 -19.43
C PHE A 220 -6.15 3.70 -18.31
N PHE A 221 -7.44 3.86 -18.60
CA PHE A 221 -8.49 3.78 -17.61
C PHE A 221 -8.67 2.27 -17.32
N PRO A 222 -8.30 1.77 -16.13
CA PRO A 222 -8.20 0.34 -15.88
C PRO A 222 -9.57 -0.34 -15.86
N ALA A 223 -9.87 -1.11 -16.91
CA ALA A 223 -11.11 -1.83 -17.11
C ALA A 223 -10.88 -3.37 -17.07
N ALA A 224 -11.78 -4.20 -16.52
CA ALA A 224 -13.06 -3.89 -15.88
C ALA A 224 -13.28 -4.80 -14.66
N GLY A 225 -13.91 -4.24 -13.61
CA GLY A 225 -14.20 -4.91 -12.34
C GLY A 225 -15.52 -4.48 -11.71
N ASN A 226 -16.48 -4.05 -12.54
CA ASN A 226 -17.74 -3.36 -12.23
C ASN A 226 -17.60 -1.90 -11.71
N THR A 227 -18.54 -1.07 -12.19
CA THR A 227 -19.07 0.16 -11.57
C THR A 227 -18.15 1.38 -11.36
N TRP A 228 -18.65 2.53 -11.85
CA TRP A 228 -18.29 3.92 -11.50
C TRP A 228 -16.87 4.42 -11.87
N THR A 229 -15.85 3.57 -11.90
CA THR A 229 -14.45 3.98 -12.11
C THR A 229 -14.15 4.61 -13.48
N GLU A 230 -14.96 4.29 -14.50
CA GLU A 230 -14.77 4.71 -15.90
C GLU A 230 -15.54 5.99 -16.26
N LYS A 231 -16.57 6.35 -15.48
CA LYS A 231 -17.48 7.49 -15.73
C LYS A 231 -16.93 8.82 -15.19
N TYR A 232 -15.96 8.75 -14.28
CA TYR A 232 -15.47 9.88 -13.48
C TYR A 232 -13.93 9.88 -13.35
N PRO A 233 -13.27 11.05 -13.20
CA PRO A 233 -11.82 11.11 -13.08
C PRO A 233 -11.28 10.34 -11.87
N ARG A 234 -10.03 9.90 -11.96
CA ARG A 234 -9.35 9.09 -10.93
C ARG A 234 -9.49 9.60 -9.50
N PHE A 235 -9.42 10.91 -9.26
CA PHE A 235 -9.60 11.48 -7.92
C PHE A 235 -11.00 11.23 -7.33
N ILE A 236 -12.04 11.01 -8.13
CA ILE A 236 -13.38 10.63 -7.65
C ILE A 236 -13.42 9.13 -7.28
N THR A 237 -12.66 8.31 -8.01
CA THR A 237 -12.86 6.85 -8.08
C THR A 237 -11.86 6.09 -7.21
N ASP A 238 -10.59 6.51 -7.19
CA ASP A 238 -9.57 6.05 -6.23
C ASP A 238 -9.92 6.45 -4.77
N HIS A 239 -10.77 7.46 -4.60
CA HIS A 239 -11.25 7.93 -3.30
C HIS A 239 -12.51 7.21 -2.78
N LEU A 240 -13.15 6.31 -3.53
CA LEU A 240 -14.41 5.66 -3.09
C LEU A 240 -14.24 4.91 -1.75
N ASP A 241 -13.14 4.17 -1.59
CA ASP A 241 -12.75 3.50 -0.34
C ASP A 241 -12.57 4.45 0.85
N TYR A 242 -12.26 5.72 0.59
CA TYR A 242 -12.01 6.76 1.59
C TYR A 242 -13.28 7.55 1.89
N LEU A 243 -14.10 7.86 0.89
CA LEU A 243 -15.42 8.47 1.05
C LEU A 243 -16.32 7.64 1.96
N GLN A 244 -16.26 6.31 1.86
CA GLN A 244 -16.97 5.40 2.75
C GLN A 244 -16.57 5.57 4.24
N ARG A 245 -15.35 6.06 4.53
CA ARG A 245 -14.79 6.23 5.88
C ARG A 245 -14.96 7.66 6.42
N TYR A 246 -14.76 8.68 5.57
CA TYR A 246 -14.81 10.09 5.98
C TYR A 246 -16.24 10.64 6.20
N CYS A 247 -17.28 9.88 5.83
CA CYS A 247 -18.65 10.37 5.82
C CYS A 247 -19.45 10.26 7.15
N THR A 248 -18.92 9.68 8.23
CA THR A 248 -19.77 9.14 9.30
C THR A 248 -20.03 10.08 10.50
N ASN A 249 -21.25 10.66 10.64
CA ASN A 249 -22.01 10.75 11.92
C ASN A 249 -23.35 11.54 11.77
N ASP A 250 -24.53 11.05 12.19
CA ASP A 250 -24.90 9.68 12.59
C ASP A 250 -26.32 9.33 12.06
N THR A 251 -27.28 10.27 12.14
CA THR A 251 -28.43 10.26 11.21
C THR A 251 -27.97 10.48 9.76
N ASN A 252 -27.01 11.40 9.56
CA ASN A 252 -26.17 11.44 8.36
C ASN A 252 -24.82 10.76 8.64
N ARG A 253 -24.82 9.44 8.95
CA ARG A 253 -23.61 8.56 8.93
C ARG A 253 -23.10 8.32 7.49
N HIS A 254 -23.24 9.35 6.66
CA HIS A 254 -23.31 9.34 5.22
C HIS A 254 -22.78 10.66 4.63
N PHE A 255 -22.42 11.65 5.46
CA PHE A 255 -22.09 13.00 5.01
C PHE A 255 -21.19 13.91 5.91
N MET A 256 -19.90 13.56 5.96
CA MET A 256 -18.72 14.44 5.89
C MET A 256 -18.70 15.78 6.68
N LYS A 257 -18.23 15.77 7.95
CA LYS A 257 -17.99 16.98 8.78
C LYS A 257 -16.54 16.94 9.34
N LYS A 258 -15.73 18.02 9.47
CA LYS A 258 -15.85 19.48 9.16
C LYS A 258 -14.44 20.18 9.26
N LEU A 259 -14.10 21.14 8.38
CA LEU A 259 -13.17 22.33 8.52
C LEU A 259 -11.66 22.21 8.99
N ILE A 260 -10.73 23.23 8.98
CA ILE A 260 -10.21 24.23 7.95
C ILE A 260 -9.01 25.19 8.43
N THR A 261 -7.98 25.56 7.58
CA THR A 261 -6.98 26.76 7.57
C THR A 261 -5.82 26.97 8.64
N ASN A 262 -4.73 27.84 8.62
CA ASN A 262 -4.04 28.89 7.72
C ASN A 262 -2.59 29.43 8.16
N THR A 263 -1.69 29.89 7.22
CA THR A 263 -0.52 30.91 7.29
C THR A 263 0.72 30.79 8.27
N ARG A 264 1.94 31.48 8.27
CA ARG A 264 2.93 32.31 7.42
C ARG A 264 4.35 32.46 8.15
N ASN A 265 5.63 32.30 7.68
CA ASN A 265 6.38 31.94 6.41
C ASN A 265 7.96 31.75 6.52
N LYS A 266 8.62 30.58 6.20
CA LYS A 266 10.04 30.29 5.66
C LYS A 266 10.69 28.90 6.00
N GLY A 267 11.72 28.37 5.27
CA GLY A 267 12.22 26.97 5.43
C GLY A 267 13.57 26.49 4.80
N TYR A 268 13.98 25.22 5.07
CA TYR A 268 15.30 24.56 4.78
C TYR A 268 15.19 23.01 4.50
N ILE A 269 16.30 22.26 4.28
CA ILE A 269 16.39 20.88 3.65
C ILE A 269 16.82 19.74 4.63
N ASP A 270 16.30 18.49 4.46
CA ASP A 270 16.62 17.27 5.27
C ASP A 270 16.45 15.88 4.56
N ASP A 271 16.86 14.78 5.24
CA ASP A 271 16.91 13.41 4.71
C ASP A 271 15.65 12.53 4.94
N VAL A 272 15.07 12.50 6.15
CA VAL A 272 13.94 11.62 6.53
C VAL A 272 12.79 12.42 7.15
N LEU A 273 11.56 12.13 6.75
CA LEU A 273 10.34 12.76 7.28
C LEU A 273 9.51 11.74 8.08
N MET A 274 9.11 12.10 9.31
CA MET A 274 8.21 11.30 10.14
C MET A 274 6.80 11.89 10.18
N LEU A 275 5.78 11.08 9.84
CA LEU A 275 4.39 11.53 9.67
C LEU A 275 3.34 10.71 10.44
N PHE A 276 2.24 11.39 10.78
CA PHE A 276 0.99 10.79 11.24
C PHE A 276 -0.23 11.53 10.67
N ASN A 277 -1.32 10.81 10.34
CA ASN A 277 -2.58 11.43 9.84
C ASN A 277 -3.41 12.06 10.98
N VAL A 278 -3.33 11.50 12.18
CA VAL A 278 -4.00 12.00 13.39
C VAL A 278 -2.97 12.04 14.51
N TYR A 279 -2.84 13.16 15.22
CA TYR A 279 -1.96 13.24 16.38
C TYR A 279 -2.58 12.51 17.58
N ARG A 280 -1.78 11.66 18.24
CA ARG A 280 -2.04 11.14 19.58
C ARG A 280 -0.80 11.33 20.42
N LYS A 281 -0.98 11.65 21.70
CA LYS A 281 0.13 11.86 22.64
C LYS A 281 1.10 10.68 22.68
N ASP A 282 0.61 9.44 22.63
CA ASP A 282 1.45 8.23 22.70
C ASP A 282 2.22 7.90 21.41
N TYR A 283 2.04 8.66 20.32
CA TYR A 283 2.72 8.37 19.05
C TYR A 283 4.22 8.67 19.10
N HIS A 284 4.68 9.59 19.96
CA HIS A 284 6.11 9.88 20.12
C HIS A 284 6.92 8.63 20.46
N LEU A 285 6.33 7.67 21.18
CA LEU A 285 6.96 6.40 21.57
C LEU A 285 7.33 5.50 20.36
N PHE A 286 6.65 5.63 19.21
CA PHE A 286 7.01 4.92 17.97
C PHE A 286 8.07 5.65 17.14
N PHE A 287 8.23 6.97 17.34
CA PHE A 287 9.05 7.85 16.50
C PHE A 287 10.38 8.21 17.16
N TYR A 288 10.36 8.65 18.43
CA TYR A 288 11.52 9.21 19.11
C TYR A 288 12.69 8.20 19.23
N PRO A 289 12.47 6.92 19.65
CA PRO A 289 13.55 5.93 19.67
C PRO A 289 14.21 5.68 18.30
N VAL A 290 13.42 5.74 17.23
CA VAL A 290 13.90 5.57 15.86
C VAL A 290 14.64 6.82 15.38
N ALA A 291 14.15 8.02 15.72
CA ALA A 291 14.77 9.30 15.36
C ALA A 291 16.14 9.46 16.04
N GLU A 292 16.24 9.13 17.32
CA GLU A 292 17.51 9.10 18.08
C GLU A 292 18.56 8.23 17.39
N GLU A 293 18.14 7.06 16.90
CA GLU A 293 19.03 6.00 16.41
C GLU A 293 19.39 6.15 14.91
N LEU A 294 18.55 6.85 14.14
CA LEU A 294 18.87 7.40 12.82
C LEU A 294 19.89 8.55 12.93
N VAL A 295 19.67 9.51 13.84
CA VAL A 295 20.61 10.62 14.08
C VAL A 295 21.96 10.11 14.58
N ARG A 296 21.97 9.10 15.47
CA ARG A 296 23.20 8.43 15.94
C ARG A 296 24.02 7.81 14.79
N ARG A 297 23.39 7.50 13.65
CA ARG A 297 24.01 7.00 12.40
C ARG A 297 24.27 8.09 11.36
N GLY A 298 24.05 9.37 11.68
CA GLY A 298 24.38 10.52 10.83
C GLY A 298 23.31 10.93 9.81
N TYR A 299 22.07 10.46 9.95
CA TYR A 299 20.94 10.85 9.10
C TYR A 299 20.14 11.98 9.77
N SER A 300 19.73 13.01 9.03
CA SER A 300 18.82 14.02 9.59
C SER A 300 17.37 13.57 9.55
N VAL A 301 16.61 13.96 10.57
CA VAL A 301 15.23 13.53 10.79
C VAL A 301 14.37 14.75 11.06
N THR A 302 13.29 14.91 10.32
CA THR A 302 12.28 15.94 10.54
C THR A 302 10.96 15.28 10.94
N ILE A 303 10.37 15.72 12.05
CA ILE A 303 9.09 15.24 12.56
C ILE A 303 8.03 16.33 12.36
N LEU A 304 6.93 15.99 11.67
CA LEU A 304 5.78 16.89 11.58
C LEU A 304 5.03 16.90 12.92
N ILE A 305 4.68 18.08 13.43
CA ILE A 305 3.82 18.25 14.61
C ILE A 305 2.67 19.23 14.32
N PRO A 306 1.52 19.16 15.04
CA PRO A 306 0.38 20.01 14.69
C PRO A 306 0.61 21.49 14.97
N GLN A 307 1.24 21.81 16.11
CA GLN A 307 1.52 23.17 16.60
C GLN A 307 2.62 23.12 17.66
N GLU A 308 3.22 24.27 17.97
CA GLU A 308 4.10 24.41 19.15
C GLU A 308 3.33 24.09 20.45
N GLY A 309 4.03 23.57 21.46
CA GLY A 309 3.46 23.31 22.79
C GLY A 309 2.50 22.10 22.89
N LEU A 310 2.29 21.32 21.82
CA LEU A 310 1.73 19.96 21.91
C LEU A 310 2.81 18.86 22.10
N LEU A 311 4.08 19.28 22.15
CA LEU A 311 5.25 18.46 22.41
C LEU A 311 5.21 17.96 23.86
N ASP A 312 5.55 16.68 24.05
CA ASP A 312 5.56 16.02 25.36
C ASP A 312 6.87 16.33 26.11
N GLU A 313 6.92 16.07 27.42
CA GLU A 313 8.07 16.39 28.29
C GLU A 313 9.40 15.76 27.80
N TYR A 314 9.30 14.73 26.96
CA TYR A 314 10.41 14.00 26.35
C TYR A 314 11.11 14.72 25.18
N GLU A 315 10.58 15.84 24.65
CA GLU A 315 11.25 16.59 23.58
C GLU A 315 12.69 16.98 23.99
N GLY A 316 12.88 17.45 25.23
CA GLY A 316 14.19 17.83 25.77
C GLY A 316 15.21 16.70 25.93
N SER A 317 14.84 15.45 25.64
CA SER A 317 15.75 14.30 25.58
C SER A 317 16.29 13.99 24.16
N LEU A 318 15.69 14.57 23.12
CA LEU A 318 16.06 14.27 21.74
C LEU A 318 17.37 14.96 21.31
N PRO A 319 18.16 14.33 20.42
CA PRO A 319 19.30 14.98 19.79
C PRO A 319 18.87 16.23 18.98
N PRO A 320 19.64 17.34 19.02
CA PRO A 320 19.28 18.60 18.34
C PRO A 320 19.38 18.54 16.80
N GLN A 321 19.70 17.37 16.22
CA GLN A 321 19.62 17.09 14.79
C GLN A 321 18.27 16.48 14.39
N VAL A 322 17.42 16.11 15.35
CA VAL A 322 15.99 15.91 15.11
C VAL A 322 15.34 17.29 15.03
N LYS A 323 14.75 17.60 13.88
CA LYS A 323 14.03 18.85 13.63
C LYS A 323 12.53 18.62 13.81
N PHE A 324 11.85 19.64 14.31
CA PHE A 324 10.40 19.72 14.28
C PHE A 324 9.97 20.73 13.21
N VAL A 325 8.92 20.39 12.49
CA VAL A 325 8.22 21.30 11.57
C VAL A 325 6.75 21.31 11.99
N THR A 326 6.18 22.48 12.23
CA THR A 326 4.75 22.59 12.58
C THR A 326 3.88 22.60 11.32
N LEU A 327 2.60 22.21 11.43
CA LEU A 327 1.65 22.47 10.34
C LEU A 327 1.59 23.97 10.00
N GLU A 328 1.65 24.82 11.02
CA GLU A 328 1.78 26.28 10.88
C GLU A 328 2.99 26.64 10.00
N GLU A 329 4.16 26.02 10.19
CA GLU A 329 5.37 26.24 9.37
C GLU A 329 5.24 25.74 7.91
N VAL A 330 4.40 24.73 7.63
CA VAL A 330 4.13 24.27 6.26
C VAL A 330 3.23 25.25 5.51
N VAL A 331 2.04 25.52 6.06
CA VAL A 331 1.11 26.54 5.53
C VAL A 331 1.70 27.94 5.59
N SER A 332 2.78 28.09 6.34
CA SER A 332 3.58 29.27 6.39
C SER A 332 4.32 29.52 5.09
N ASN A 333 5.12 28.54 4.69
CA ASN A 333 6.06 28.68 3.58
C ASN A 333 5.38 28.95 2.24
N PHE A 334 4.21 28.35 2.02
CA PHE A 334 3.55 28.28 0.73
C PHE A 334 2.10 28.79 0.80
N PRO A 335 1.54 29.33 -0.30
CA PRO A 335 0.13 29.72 -0.36
C PRO A 335 -0.80 28.50 -0.48
N VAL A 336 -0.73 27.57 0.48
CA VAL A 336 -1.41 26.26 0.46
C VAL A 336 -2.90 26.39 0.17
N PHE A 337 -3.65 27.16 0.98
CA PHE A 337 -5.11 27.26 0.84
C PHE A 337 -5.55 28.00 -0.43
N PRO A 338 -4.93 29.13 -0.86
CA PRO A 338 -5.20 29.71 -2.18
C PRO A 338 -4.94 28.76 -3.36
N VAL A 339 -3.82 28.02 -3.35
CA VAL A 339 -3.49 27.07 -4.43
C VAL A 339 -4.40 25.84 -4.40
N ALA A 340 -4.76 25.34 -3.21
CA ALA A 340 -5.72 24.27 -3.04
C ALA A 340 -7.13 24.65 -3.49
N GLN A 341 -7.59 25.87 -3.17
CA GLN A 341 -8.85 26.41 -3.66
C GLN A 341 -8.83 26.54 -5.19
N GLN A 342 -7.75 27.06 -5.77
CA GLN A 342 -7.62 27.14 -7.23
C GLN A 342 -7.61 25.74 -7.86
N TYR A 343 -6.80 24.80 -7.36
CA TYR A 343 -6.74 23.42 -7.87
C TYR A 343 -8.11 22.72 -7.78
N PHE A 344 -8.85 22.95 -6.70
CA PHE A 344 -10.22 22.47 -6.55
C PHE A 344 -11.17 23.05 -7.62
N GLU A 345 -11.18 24.37 -7.81
CA GLU A 345 -12.02 25.05 -8.81
C GLU A 345 -11.65 24.64 -10.26
N ASP A 346 -10.35 24.71 -10.61
CA ASP A 346 -9.83 24.56 -11.97
C ASP A 346 -9.78 23.09 -12.46
N HIS A 347 -9.66 22.12 -11.55
CA HIS A 347 -9.45 20.70 -11.93
C HIS A 347 -10.46 19.70 -11.35
N LEU A 348 -11.08 19.97 -10.20
CA LEU A 348 -11.96 18.99 -9.54
C LEU A 348 -13.44 19.35 -9.71
N LYS A 349 -13.80 20.60 -9.47
CA LYS A 349 -15.18 21.06 -9.26
C LYS A 349 -16.11 20.83 -10.44
N GLN A 350 -15.65 21.05 -11.67
CA GLN A 350 -16.48 20.80 -12.86
C GLN A 350 -16.84 19.32 -13.02
N ALA A 351 -15.87 18.42 -12.80
CA ALA A 351 -16.11 16.98 -12.86
C ALA A 351 -16.98 16.47 -11.68
N LEU A 352 -16.85 17.08 -10.50
CA LEU A 352 -17.73 16.80 -9.36
C LEU A 352 -19.18 17.23 -9.64
N ILE A 353 -19.41 18.41 -10.23
CA ILE A 353 -20.75 18.87 -10.63
C ILE A 353 -21.36 17.93 -11.68
N GLN A 354 -20.56 17.47 -12.65
CA GLN A 354 -20.99 16.47 -13.63
C GLN A 354 -21.37 15.14 -12.95
N TRP A 355 -20.56 14.66 -12.01
CA TRP A 355 -20.85 13.46 -11.21
C TRP A 355 -22.15 13.56 -10.42
N PHE A 356 -22.36 14.69 -9.74
CA PHE A 356 -23.58 14.91 -8.95
C PHE A 356 -24.85 14.92 -9.81
N HIS A 357 -24.77 15.52 -11.00
CA HIS A 357 -25.85 15.52 -11.99
C HIS A 357 -26.12 14.08 -12.49
N ASP A 358 -25.07 13.38 -12.91
CA ASP A 358 -25.19 12.09 -13.60
C ASP A 358 -25.54 10.91 -12.69
N GLU A 359 -25.56 11.11 -11.37
CA GLU A 359 -26.05 10.17 -10.35
C GLU A 359 -27.29 10.72 -9.59
N ASN A 360 -27.85 11.86 -10.00
CA ASN A 360 -28.99 12.55 -9.35
C ASN A 360 -28.80 12.79 -7.84
N MET A 361 -27.61 13.19 -7.40
CA MET A 361 -27.27 13.28 -5.98
C MET A 361 -28.08 14.35 -5.23
N PRO A 362 -28.62 14.07 -4.03
CA PRO A 362 -29.31 15.05 -3.19
C PRO A 362 -28.47 16.31 -2.93
N ALA A 363 -29.12 17.48 -2.88
CA ALA A 363 -28.43 18.75 -2.65
C ALA A 363 -27.68 18.85 -1.30
N GLU A 364 -28.09 18.05 -0.30
CA GLU A 364 -27.23 17.77 0.85
C GLU A 364 -25.96 17.05 0.37
N LEU A 365 -26.05 15.80 -0.12
CA LEU A 365 -24.93 14.95 -0.58
C LEU A 365 -23.93 15.64 -1.55
N GLN A 366 -24.31 16.69 -2.25
CA GLN A 366 -23.38 17.50 -3.05
C GLN A 366 -22.45 18.41 -2.22
N HIS A 367 -22.97 19.04 -1.15
CA HIS A 367 -22.30 20.12 -0.41
C HIS A 367 -20.99 19.68 0.28
N SER A 368 -21.06 18.74 1.21
CA SER A 368 -19.90 18.18 1.90
C SER A 368 -19.10 17.15 1.10
N LEU A 369 -19.55 16.72 -0.09
CA LEU A 369 -18.65 16.14 -1.10
C LEU A 369 -17.72 17.23 -1.67
N LEU A 370 -18.24 18.44 -1.95
CA LEU A 370 -17.39 19.59 -2.30
C LEU A 370 -16.48 19.97 -1.11
N GLU A 371 -16.96 19.93 0.14
CA GLU A 371 -16.09 20.13 1.32
C GLU A 371 -15.00 19.04 1.41
N TYR A 372 -15.30 17.77 1.08
CA TYR A 372 -14.32 16.69 1.06
C TYR A 372 -13.24 16.92 0.00
N TYR A 373 -13.62 17.24 -1.23
CA TYR A 373 -12.63 17.45 -2.30
C TYR A 373 -11.85 18.75 -2.14
N LEU A 374 -12.42 19.77 -1.51
CA LEU A 374 -11.67 20.94 -1.06
C LEU A 374 -10.72 20.58 0.09
N ARG A 375 -11.15 19.75 1.06
CA ARG A 375 -10.28 19.24 2.14
C ARG A 375 -9.10 18.42 1.58
N TYR A 376 -9.36 17.46 0.70
CA TYR A 376 -8.33 16.70 -0.02
C TYR A 376 -7.38 17.63 -0.79
N SER A 377 -7.89 18.67 -1.48
CA SER A 377 -7.04 19.64 -2.17
C SER A 377 -6.12 20.38 -1.20
N ASN A 378 -6.62 20.76 -0.03
CA ASN A 378 -5.82 21.38 1.03
C ASN A 378 -4.78 20.40 1.60
N GLU A 379 -5.14 19.15 1.85
CA GLU A 379 -4.22 18.12 2.38
C GLU A 379 -3.15 17.72 1.35
N LYS A 380 -3.51 17.66 0.06
CA LYS A 380 -2.58 17.44 -1.07
C LYS A 380 -1.60 18.59 -1.23
N MET A 381 -2.08 19.85 -1.25
CA MET A 381 -1.20 21.01 -1.35
C MET A 381 -0.37 21.24 -0.07
N MET A 382 -0.89 20.89 1.10
CA MET A 382 -0.14 20.83 2.36
C MET A 382 1.00 19.82 2.28
N MET A 383 0.73 18.60 1.82
CA MET A 383 1.77 17.58 1.74
C MET A 383 2.79 17.86 0.62
N LEU A 384 2.36 18.41 -0.53
CA LEU A 384 3.29 18.91 -1.56
C LEU A 384 4.17 20.03 -1.01
N ALA A 385 3.63 20.95 -0.22
CA ALA A 385 4.38 21.98 0.48
C ALA A 385 5.39 21.39 1.48
N LEU A 386 4.99 20.43 2.32
CA LEU A 386 5.86 19.78 3.29
C LEU A 386 6.97 18.95 2.63
N LEU A 387 6.66 18.23 1.55
CA LEU A 387 7.64 17.47 0.77
C LEU A 387 8.58 18.39 0.00
N HIS A 388 8.11 19.55 -0.49
CA HIS A 388 8.98 20.55 -1.12
C HIS A 388 9.86 21.27 -0.08
N LEU A 389 9.38 21.46 1.14
CA LEU A 389 10.15 21.99 2.27
C LEU A 389 11.28 21.01 2.63
N VAL A 390 10.92 19.83 3.11
CA VAL A 390 11.85 18.86 3.72
C VAL A 390 12.69 18.12 2.69
N LYS A 391 12.10 17.76 1.53
CA LYS A 391 12.70 16.96 0.44
C LYS A 391 13.24 15.57 0.86
N PRO A 392 12.49 14.79 1.67
CA PRO A 392 12.98 13.54 2.24
C PRO A 392 13.20 12.45 1.18
N LYS A 393 14.08 11.49 1.48
CA LYS A 393 14.22 10.21 0.75
C LYS A 393 13.20 9.16 1.20
N CYS A 394 12.67 9.31 2.41
CA CYS A 394 11.69 8.41 3.00
C CYS A 394 10.69 9.15 3.88
N VAL A 395 9.43 8.77 3.77
CA VAL A 395 8.37 9.03 4.74
C VAL A 395 8.21 7.78 5.60
N TYR A 396 8.56 7.87 6.88
CA TYR A 396 8.29 6.86 7.90
C TYR A 396 7.07 7.32 8.72
N GLY A 397 6.08 6.45 8.99
CA GLY A 397 4.88 6.95 9.66
C GLY A 397 3.87 5.93 10.17
N LEU A 398 2.88 6.46 10.86
CA LEU A 398 1.67 5.76 11.34
C LEU A 398 0.47 6.39 10.64
N HIS A 399 -0.47 5.60 10.10
CA HIS A 399 -1.71 6.08 9.47
C HIS A 399 -1.60 7.05 8.28
N PHE A 400 -0.43 7.59 7.93
CA PHE A 400 -0.30 8.67 6.93
C PHE A 400 -0.83 8.29 5.53
N ILE A 401 -0.79 7.00 5.20
CA ILE A 401 -1.35 6.48 3.94
C ILE A 401 -2.90 6.49 3.92
N SER A 402 -3.57 6.58 5.08
CA SER A 402 -5.03 6.74 5.13
C SER A 402 -5.50 8.14 4.71
N ASN A 403 -4.56 9.05 4.40
CA ASN A 403 -4.83 10.34 3.80
C ASN A 403 -4.58 10.30 2.27
N PRO A 404 -5.62 10.42 1.42
CA PRO A 404 -5.43 10.34 -0.03
C PRO A 404 -4.67 11.55 -0.60
N GLY A 405 -4.82 12.74 -0.01
CA GLY A 405 -4.05 13.92 -0.42
C GLY A 405 -2.55 13.75 -0.16
N CYS A 406 -2.19 13.07 0.94
CA CYS A 406 -0.82 12.70 1.27
C CYS A 406 -0.22 11.71 0.25
N LEU A 407 -0.94 10.63 -0.06
CA LEU A 407 -0.50 9.64 -1.06
C LEU A 407 -0.27 10.27 -2.43
N ASP A 408 -1.23 11.05 -2.91
CA ASP A 408 -1.15 11.77 -4.18
C ASP A 408 0.03 12.75 -4.23
N ALA A 409 0.29 13.47 -3.13
CA ALA A 409 1.42 14.39 -3.04
C ALA A 409 2.77 13.66 -3.13
N ILE A 410 2.90 12.50 -2.46
CA ILE A 410 4.09 11.66 -2.55
C ILE A 410 4.22 11.09 -3.97
N GLN A 411 3.13 10.69 -4.62
CA GLN A 411 3.14 10.22 -6.01
C GLN A 411 3.64 11.29 -6.98
N VAL A 412 3.13 12.52 -6.90
CA VAL A 412 3.56 13.65 -7.74
C VAL A 412 5.04 13.99 -7.51
N ILE A 413 5.53 13.94 -6.26
CA ILE A 413 6.96 14.14 -5.99
C ILE A 413 7.81 13.00 -6.56
N ASN A 414 7.30 11.76 -6.55
CA ASN A 414 7.99 10.58 -7.08
C ASN A 414 8.20 10.60 -8.61
N GLU A 415 7.51 11.47 -9.35
CA GLU A 415 7.79 11.75 -10.77
C GLU A 415 9.18 12.40 -10.97
N HIS A 416 9.76 13.00 -9.93
CA HIS A 416 11.01 13.79 -10.00
C HIS A 416 12.04 13.43 -8.91
N ASN A 417 11.62 12.95 -7.74
CA ASN A 417 12.49 12.53 -6.64
C ASN A 417 11.86 11.35 -5.88
N LYS A 418 12.53 10.19 -5.85
CA LYS A 418 11.95 8.96 -5.29
C LYS A 418 11.93 9.00 -3.75
N VAL A 419 10.74 9.17 -3.19
CA VAL A 419 10.41 9.06 -1.76
C VAL A 419 9.79 7.69 -1.48
N VAL A 420 10.41 6.93 -0.57
CA VAL A 420 9.88 5.63 -0.11
C VAL A 420 8.86 5.83 1.02
N LYS A 421 7.75 5.08 0.99
CA LYS A 421 6.67 5.11 1.98
C LYS A 421 6.77 3.89 2.90
N ILE A 422 7.36 4.07 4.08
CA ILE A 422 7.52 3.02 5.09
C ILE A 422 6.47 3.23 6.19
N LEU A 423 5.50 2.33 6.26
CA LEU A 423 4.45 2.36 7.28
C LEU A 423 4.83 1.47 8.45
N MET A 424 4.77 1.98 9.67
CA MET A 424 4.78 1.16 10.88
C MET A 424 3.35 0.68 11.16
N GLN A 425 3.17 -0.61 11.41
CA GLN A 425 1.91 -1.18 11.88
C GLN A 425 1.43 -0.42 13.12
N HIS A 426 0.15 -0.05 13.15
CA HIS A 426 -0.46 0.55 14.33
C HIS A 426 -1.75 -0.17 14.73
N GLY A 427 -1.71 -0.83 15.89
CA GLY A 427 -2.86 -1.56 16.42
C GLY A 427 -2.86 -3.03 16.01
N PHE A 428 -3.95 -3.72 16.37
CA PHE A 428 -4.09 -5.14 16.11
C PHE A 428 -4.68 -5.38 14.72
N LEU A 429 -4.01 -6.22 13.95
CA LEU A 429 -4.61 -6.87 12.80
C LEU A 429 -5.48 -8.03 13.30
N PHE A 430 -6.74 -8.03 12.89
CA PHE A 430 -7.71 -9.06 13.24
C PHE A 430 -7.92 -10.02 12.07
N GLY A 431 -8.16 -11.31 12.37
CA GLY A 431 -8.17 -12.37 11.37
C GLY A 431 -9.34 -12.24 10.39
N ASP A 432 -10.53 -12.06 10.94
CA ASP A 432 -11.76 -12.59 10.32
C ASP A 432 -12.72 -11.50 9.80
N ALA A 433 -12.40 -10.22 10.03
CA ALA A 433 -13.32 -9.10 9.79
C ALA A 433 -13.49 -8.72 8.31
N VAL A 434 -12.40 -8.49 7.58
CA VAL A 434 -12.40 -8.07 6.17
C VAL A 434 -11.12 -8.53 5.46
N ASP A 435 -11.13 -8.61 4.13
CA ASP A 435 -9.92 -8.76 3.30
C ASP A 435 -9.18 -7.40 3.07
N VAL A 436 -9.56 -6.36 3.83
CA VAL A 436 -9.06 -4.98 3.74
C VAL A 436 -8.28 -4.63 5.01
N HIS A 437 -6.99 -4.31 4.86
CA HIS A 437 -6.17 -3.64 5.86
C HIS A 437 -6.02 -2.14 5.55
N ASP A 438 -5.50 -1.38 6.51
CA ASP A 438 -5.18 0.04 6.37
C ASP A 438 -3.75 0.28 5.86
N PHE A 439 -3.21 -0.64 5.02
CA PHE A 439 -1.85 -0.57 4.47
C PHE A 439 -1.82 -0.30 2.94
N LYS A 440 -2.98 -0.12 2.31
CA LYS A 440 -3.10 0.24 0.88
C LYS A 440 -2.43 1.59 0.62
N GLY A 441 -1.32 1.58 -0.14
CA GLY A 441 -0.52 2.78 -0.45
C GLY A 441 0.85 2.87 0.23
N ALA A 442 1.20 1.94 1.13
CA ALA A 442 2.57 1.81 1.63
C ALA A 442 3.45 1.01 0.64
N ASP A 443 4.74 1.35 0.53
CA ASP A 443 5.72 0.55 -0.25
C ASP A 443 6.24 -0.64 0.58
N ILE A 444 6.37 -0.43 1.90
CA ILE A 444 6.80 -1.40 2.90
C ILE A 444 5.97 -1.21 4.17
N VAL A 445 5.55 -2.31 4.80
CA VAL A 445 4.96 -2.31 6.15
C VAL A 445 5.89 -2.99 7.14
N ILE A 446 6.22 -2.30 8.24
CA ILE A 446 6.93 -2.86 9.39
C ILE A 446 5.90 -3.41 10.38
N LEU A 447 6.00 -4.70 10.68
CA LEU A 447 5.10 -5.44 11.56
C LEU A 447 5.74 -5.66 12.93
N TRP A 448 4.90 -5.72 13.95
CA TRP A 448 5.34 -5.96 15.33
C TRP A 448 5.81 -7.41 15.55
N GLY A 449 5.18 -8.39 14.89
CA GLY A 449 5.47 -9.80 15.18
C GLY A 449 4.99 -10.79 14.13
N GLU A 450 5.42 -12.04 14.29
CA GLU A 450 5.11 -13.15 13.38
C GLU A 450 3.61 -13.47 13.36
N TYR A 451 2.91 -13.22 14.46
CA TYR A 451 1.45 -13.26 14.56
C TYR A 451 0.79 -12.37 13.50
N HIS A 452 1.26 -11.12 13.35
CA HIS A 452 0.72 -10.18 12.39
C HIS A 452 1.09 -10.52 10.94
N ARG A 453 2.27 -11.10 10.69
CA ARG A 453 2.60 -11.66 9.37
C ARG A 453 1.65 -12.81 9.02
N THR A 454 1.40 -13.73 9.96
CA THR A 454 0.49 -14.87 9.76
C THR A 454 -0.93 -14.42 9.38
N ILE A 455 -1.42 -13.31 9.95
CA ILE A 455 -2.73 -12.75 9.59
C ILE A 455 -2.71 -12.15 8.16
N LEU A 456 -1.64 -11.43 7.78
CA LEU A 456 -1.51 -10.82 6.45
C LEU A 456 -1.22 -11.82 5.34
N ASP A 457 -0.53 -12.92 5.64
CA ASP A 457 -0.21 -13.98 4.68
C ASP A 457 -1.46 -14.75 4.21
N ASN A 458 -2.58 -14.60 4.93
CA ASN A 458 -3.90 -15.11 4.57
C ASN A 458 -4.80 -14.07 3.86
N LYS A 459 -4.32 -12.86 3.57
CA LYS A 459 -5.08 -11.80 2.86
C LYS A 459 -4.73 -11.77 1.37
N SER A 460 -5.71 -11.44 0.52
CA SER A 460 -5.47 -11.36 -0.92
C SER A 460 -4.54 -10.22 -1.32
N ASP A 461 -4.63 -9.06 -0.64
CA ASP A 461 -3.71 -7.92 -0.80
C ASP A 461 -2.45 -8.06 0.08
N LYS A 462 -1.62 -9.07 -0.19
CA LYS A 462 -0.35 -9.24 0.54
C LYS A 462 0.67 -8.15 0.18
N LYS A 463 0.90 -7.22 1.12
CA LYS A 463 1.96 -6.20 1.02
C LYS A 463 3.36 -6.76 1.24
N ASN A 464 4.35 -6.03 0.74
CA ASN A 464 5.75 -6.19 1.11
C ASN A 464 5.91 -5.85 2.61
N THR A 465 6.22 -6.84 3.44
CA THR A 465 6.22 -6.69 4.90
C THR A 465 7.51 -7.23 5.54
N VAL A 466 7.92 -6.62 6.63
CA VAL A 466 9.06 -7.03 7.45
C VAL A 466 8.67 -7.04 8.92
N VAL A 467 9.05 -8.07 9.68
CA VAL A 467 8.83 -8.11 11.14
C VAL A 467 10.09 -7.57 11.80
N LEU A 468 9.99 -6.45 12.50
CA LEU A 468 11.13 -5.82 13.21
C LEU A 468 10.89 -5.62 14.71
N GLY A 469 9.64 -5.71 15.18
CA GLY A 469 9.25 -5.45 16.57
C GLY A 469 8.37 -4.19 16.70
N ASN A 470 8.06 -3.79 17.94
CA ASN A 470 7.35 -2.54 18.24
C ASN A 470 8.24 -1.55 19.05
N PRO A 471 8.69 -0.41 18.47
CA PRO A 471 9.62 0.52 19.14
C PRO A 471 9.06 1.10 20.44
N LYS A 472 7.73 1.26 20.52
CA LYS A 472 7.02 1.80 21.69
C LYS A 472 7.30 1.03 22.98
N LEU A 473 7.55 -0.28 22.88
CA LEU A 473 7.74 -1.15 24.05
C LEU A 473 9.06 -0.89 24.79
N GLU A 474 10.08 -0.33 24.13
CA GLU A 474 11.36 0.01 24.78
C GLU A 474 11.15 1.12 25.82
N ARG A 475 10.48 2.20 25.45
CA ARG A 475 10.15 3.30 26.36
C ARG A 475 9.11 2.90 27.42
N VAL A 476 8.16 2.03 27.08
CA VAL A 476 7.20 1.47 28.07
C VAL A 476 7.91 0.60 29.12
N LYS A 477 8.96 -0.16 28.72
CA LYS A 477 9.83 -0.88 29.65
C LYS A 477 10.69 0.04 30.51
N GLU A 478 11.24 1.12 29.94
CA GLU A 478 11.99 2.13 30.71
C GLU A 478 11.12 2.70 31.83
N ILE A 479 9.88 3.12 31.52
CA ILE A 479 8.89 3.59 32.51
C ILE A 479 8.66 2.54 33.61
N ALA A 480 8.42 1.27 33.23
CA ALA A 480 8.22 0.18 34.19
C ALA A 480 9.46 -0.05 35.10
N SER A 481 10.67 0.08 34.55
CA SER A 481 11.94 -0.13 35.27
C SER A 481 12.32 1.03 36.20
N GLY A 482 11.93 2.27 35.85
CA GLY A 482 12.37 3.50 36.53
C GLY A 482 11.92 3.65 37.99
N GLN A 483 11.02 2.79 38.47
CA GLN A 483 10.61 2.72 39.88
C GLN A 483 10.80 1.34 40.52
N GLN A 484 11.90 0.64 40.24
CA GLN A 484 12.40 -0.40 41.17
C GLN A 484 12.98 0.21 42.48
N HIS A 485 12.15 0.94 43.22
CA HIS A 485 12.47 1.41 44.57
C HIS A 485 11.31 1.15 45.55
N ASN A 486 11.55 0.19 46.45
CA ASN A 486 10.94 0.05 47.77
C ASN A 486 9.42 -0.23 47.86
N SER A 487 9.02 -1.48 47.60
CA SER A 487 7.91 -2.10 48.35
C SER A 487 8.16 -3.60 48.61
N SER A 488 9.07 -3.92 49.53
CA SER A 488 9.34 -5.30 49.97
C SER A 488 8.30 -5.81 50.98
N THR A 489 7.03 -5.79 50.60
CA THR A 489 5.90 -6.40 51.32
C THR A 489 4.96 -7.02 50.31
N ALA A 490 4.42 -8.20 50.63
CA ALA A 490 3.39 -8.84 49.81
C ALA A 490 2.06 -8.08 49.97
N THR A 491 1.89 -7.00 49.20
CA THR A 491 0.61 -6.30 49.07
C THR A 491 -0.37 -7.22 48.35
N GLN A 492 -1.52 -7.45 48.98
CA GLN A 492 -2.66 -8.15 48.38
C GLN A 492 -3.03 -7.43 47.07
N MET A 493 -3.18 -8.17 45.97
CA MET A 493 -3.42 -7.58 44.65
C MET A 493 -4.84 -7.03 44.54
N ASN A 494 -5.00 -5.77 44.93
CA ASN A 494 -6.29 -5.12 45.13
C ASN A 494 -6.52 -3.99 44.13
N LYS A 495 -5.47 -3.47 43.50
CA LYS A 495 -5.57 -2.41 42.50
C LYS A 495 -5.88 -3.00 41.14
N ILE A 496 -7.06 -2.69 40.61
CA ILE A 496 -7.49 -3.19 39.29
C ILE A 496 -7.65 -2.02 38.33
N LEU A 497 -6.97 -2.10 37.18
CA LEU A 497 -7.21 -1.18 36.06
C LEU A 497 -8.14 -1.85 35.05
N TYR A 498 -9.31 -1.26 34.80
CA TYR A 498 -10.16 -1.58 33.66
C TYR A 498 -9.74 -0.78 32.43
N ILE A 499 -9.59 -1.44 31.28
CA ILE A 499 -9.27 -0.83 29.98
C ILE A 499 -10.25 -1.34 28.92
N SER A 500 -10.96 -0.43 28.25
CA SER A 500 -11.77 -0.77 27.06
C SER A 500 -11.04 -0.48 25.74
N SER A 501 -11.55 -1.08 24.65
CA SER A 501 -11.16 -0.82 23.27
C SER A 501 -12.02 0.24 22.58
N ASP A 502 -13.21 0.54 23.09
CA ASP A 502 -14.13 1.54 22.54
C ASP A 502 -15.18 1.96 23.58
N SER A 503 -15.84 3.11 23.38
CA SER A 503 -16.81 3.68 24.33
C SER A 503 -17.98 2.72 24.61
N PRO A 504 -18.37 2.52 25.89
CA PRO A 504 -19.53 1.70 26.24
C PRO A 504 -20.85 2.27 25.69
N ARG A 505 -20.87 3.53 25.25
CA ARG A 505 -22.02 4.17 24.60
C ARG A 505 -22.05 3.95 23.07
N LEU A 506 -20.91 3.66 22.45
CA LEU A 506 -20.79 3.49 20.99
C LEU A 506 -20.70 2.03 20.57
N SER A 507 -20.21 1.16 21.47
CA SER A 507 -19.99 -0.26 21.26
C SER A 507 -20.76 -1.08 22.31
N THR A 508 -21.78 -1.82 21.88
CA THR A 508 -22.52 -2.74 22.74
C THR A 508 -21.60 -3.80 23.35
N LYS A 509 -20.59 -4.28 22.61
CA LYS A 509 -19.56 -5.20 23.14
C LYS A 509 -18.79 -4.57 24.32
N SER A 510 -18.43 -3.29 24.22
CA SER A 510 -17.75 -2.56 25.29
C SER A 510 -18.66 -2.30 26.48
N GLN A 511 -19.94 -2.06 26.23
CA GLN A 511 -20.98 -1.92 27.25
C GLN A 511 -21.15 -3.22 28.06
N GLU A 512 -21.42 -4.34 27.38
CA GLU A 512 -21.59 -5.66 27.98
C GLU A 512 -20.35 -6.08 28.80
N ASN A 513 -19.14 -5.80 28.29
CA ASN A 513 -17.89 -6.11 28.97
C ASN A 513 -17.66 -5.25 30.22
N LEU A 514 -18.04 -3.97 30.19
CA LEU A 514 -18.00 -3.07 31.34
C LEU A 514 -19.02 -3.48 32.41
N GLU A 515 -20.23 -3.85 32.00
CA GLU A 515 -21.30 -4.31 32.90
C GLU A 515 -20.91 -5.65 33.57
N LEU A 516 -20.36 -6.61 32.82
CA LEU A 516 -19.78 -7.83 33.40
C LEU A 516 -18.67 -7.51 34.41
N PHE A 517 -17.79 -6.54 34.12
CA PHE A 517 -16.72 -6.15 35.04
C PHE A 517 -17.26 -5.56 36.35
N ILE A 518 -18.21 -4.63 36.25
CA ILE A 518 -18.91 -4.03 37.40
C ILE A 518 -19.61 -5.13 38.22
N GLU A 519 -20.41 -5.98 37.58
CA GLU A 519 -21.13 -7.05 38.28
C GLU A 519 -20.18 -8.06 38.95
N SER A 520 -19.04 -8.36 38.33
CA SER A 520 -18.01 -9.24 38.91
C SER A 520 -17.38 -8.67 40.16
N THR A 521 -17.10 -7.36 40.17
CA THR A 521 -16.29 -6.68 41.17
C THR A 521 -17.08 -6.03 42.32
N HIS A 522 -18.35 -5.64 42.12
CA HIS A 522 -19.12 -4.88 43.13
C HIS A 522 -19.35 -5.62 44.46
N ILE A 523 -19.16 -6.95 44.53
CA ILE A 523 -19.25 -7.75 45.76
C ILE A 523 -17.88 -8.14 46.34
N LEU A 524 -16.78 -7.59 45.81
CA LEU A 524 -15.42 -7.86 46.26
C LEU A 524 -14.91 -6.69 47.12
N ASP A 525 -15.03 -6.84 48.44
CA ASP A 525 -14.54 -5.87 49.41
C ASP A 525 -13.03 -5.59 49.24
N GLY A 526 -12.64 -4.33 49.36
CA GLY A 526 -11.23 -3.91 49.45
C GLY A 526 -10.49 -3.76 48.11
N LEU A 527 -11.20 -3.81 46.96
CA LEU A 527 -10.62 -3.46 45.66
C LEU A 527 -10.49 -1.94 45.46
N ASP A 528 -9.37 -1.51 44.87
CA ASP A 528 -9.09 -0.15 44.41
C ASP A 528 -9.18 -0.15 42.88
N ILE A 529 -10.35 0.22 42.35
CA ILE A 529 -10.68 0.08 40.93
C ILE A 529 -10.56 1.42 40.22
N VAL A 530 -9.76 1.44 39.15
CA VAL A 530 -9.62 2.57 38.23
C VAL A 530 -10.10 2.16 36.84
N TYR A 531 -10.90 3.03 36.20
CA TYR A 531 -11.38 2.87 34.83
C TYR A 531 -10.59 3.80 33.90
N LYS A 532 -9.90 3.25 32.90
CA LYS A 532 -9.20 4.06 31.89
C LYS A 532 -10.18 4.54 30.83
N ILE A 533 -10.30 5.87 30.70
CA ILE A 533 -11.00 6.50 29.57
C ILE A 533 -10.23 6.19 28.27
N HIS A 534 -10.86 5.57 27.27
CA HIS A 534 -10.30 5.39 25.93
C HIS A 534 -10.21 6.75 25.19
N PRO A 535 -9.22 7.02 24.32
CA PRO A 535 -9.03 8.36 23.72
C PRO A 535 -10.18 8.91 22.83
N VAL A 536 -11.25 8.15 22.62
CA VAL A 536 -12.47 8.58 21.89
C VAL A 536 -13.67 8.82 22.83
N GLU A 537 -13.58 8.40 24.09
CA GLU A 537 -14.63 8.54 25.10
C GLU A 537 -14.61 9.94 25.74
N ALA A 538 -15.79 10.39 26.15
CA ALA A 538 -15.95 11.53 27.04
C ALA A 538 -16.33 11.05 28.45
N LYS A 539 -16.10 11.86 29.50
CA LYS A 539 -16.53 11.51 30.87
C LYS A 539 -18.06 11.37 30.95
N GLU A 540 -18.74 12.05 30.05
CA GLU A 540 -20.18 12.06 29.85
C GLU A 540 -20.74 10.72 29.35
N ASP A 541 -19.93 9.86 28.73
CA ASP A 541 -20.36 8.52 28.30
C ASP A 541 -20.57 7.58 29.50
N TYR A 542 -20.00 7.92 30.66
CA TYR A 542 -20.16 7.18 31.93
C TYR A 542 -21.29 7.74 32.83
N ASN A 543 -22.03 8.75 32.37
CA ASN A 543 -23.04 9.44 33.18
C ASN A 543 -24.12 8.52 33.79
N GLU A 544 -24.51 7.45 33.10
CA GLU A 544 -25.49 6.49 33.62
C GLU A 544 -24.92 5.68 34.79
N TYR A 545 -23.69 5.19 34.67
CA TYR A 545 -22.96 4.48 35.73
C TYR A 545 -22.63 5.37 36.94
N PHE A 546 -22.54 6.70 36.75
CA PHE A 546 -22.46 7.66 37.84
C PHE A 546 -23.83 7.90 38.52
N GLN A 547 -24.93 7.90 37.77
CA GLN A 547 -26.28 8.14 38.28
C GLN A 547 -26.88 6.94 39.02
N ASN A 548 -26.59 5.72 38.56
CA ASN A 548 -27.01 4.48 39.24
C ASN A 548 -26.04 4.08 40.38
N GLY A 549 -24.87 4.72 40.48
CA GLY A 549 -23.88 4.50 41.53
C GLY A 549 -22.91 3.34 41.30
N SER A 550 -22.94 2.68 40.14
CA SER A 550 -22.03 1.57 39.78
C SER A 550 -20.56 1.99 39.62
N ILE A 551 -20.31 3.26 39.30
CA ILE A 551 -18.96 3.85 39.24
C ILE A 551 -18.97 5.18 40.00
N ALA A 552 -17.97 5.41 40.85
CA ALA A 552 -17.75 6.71 41.47
C ALA A 552 -16.88 7.62 40.55
N PRO A 553 -17.21 8.92 40.35
CA PRO A 553 -16.50 9.78 39.40
C PRO A 553 -14.98 9.93 39.59
N HIS A 554 -14.44 9.62 40.77
CA HIS A 554 -12.99 9.65 41.04
C HIS A 554 -12.24 8.41 40.53
N GLN A 555 -12.95 7.33 40.20
CA GLN A 555 -12.37 6.09 39.66
C GLN A 555 -12.06 6.19 38.16
N LEU A 556 -12.70 7.13 37.45
CA LEU A 556 -12.53 7.30 36.01
C LEU A 556 -11.31 8.20 35.71
N SER A 557 -10.36 7.72 34.90
CA SER A 557 -9.06 8.38 34.71
C SER A 557 -8.64 8.61 33.26
N ASP A 558 -8.33 9.88 32.97
CA ASP A 558 -7.74 10.42 31.74
C ASP A 558 -6.20 10.38 31.72
N ARG A 559 -5.55 10.08 32.87
CA ARG A 559 -4.08 9.98 33.01
C ARG A 559 -3.42 9.02 32.01
N ASN A 560 -2.10 9.15 31.88
CA ASN A 560 -1.27 8.30 31.03
C ASN A 560 -1.51 6.81 31.36
N VAL A 561 -1.76 6.00 30.33
CA VAL A 561 -2.11 4.59 30.51
C VAL A 561 -0.94 3.78 31.11
N TYR A 562 0.31 4.16 30.87
CA TYR A 562 1.47 3.44 31.41
C TYR A 562 1.70 3.71 32.89
N GLU A 563 1.44 4.93 33.38
CA GLU A 563 1.39 5.23 34.83
C GLU A 563 0.32 4.40 35.53
N LEU A 564 -0.85 4.27 34.90
CA LEU A 564 -1.99 3.52 35.44
C LEU A 564 -1.69 2.01 35.46
N ILE A 565 -1.16 1.45 34.36
CA ILE A 565 -0.72 0.05 34.30
C ILE A 565 0.36 -0.22 35.35
N GLN A 566 1.35 0.68 35.48
CA GLN A 566 2.43 0.55 36.47
C GLN A 566 1.89 0.60 37.91
N GLY A 567 0.92 1.48 38.19
CA GLY A 567 0.32 1.68 39.50
C GLY A 567 -0.70 0.63 39.96
N SER A 568 -1.22 -0.21 39.06
CA SER A 568 -2.20 -1.27 39.35
C SER A 568 -1.59 -2.67 39.44
N ASP A 569 -2.24 -3.57 40.17
CA ASP A 569 -1.78 -4.95 40.41
C ASP A 569 -2.28 -5.92 39.34
N ILE A 570 -3.56 -5.80 38.96
CA ILE A 570 -4.24 -6.63 37.95
C ILE A 570 -4.80 -5.71 36.86
N ILE A 571 -4.65 -6.12 35.60
CA ILE A 571 -5.22 -5.41 34.45
C ILE A 571 -6.35 -6.26 33.87
N VAL A 572 -7.50 -5.62 33.66
CA VAL A 572 -8.68 -6.27 33.07
C VAL A 572 -9.16 -5.44 31.89
N GLY A 573 -9.50 -6.09 30.79
CA GLY A 573 -9.94 -5.39 29.59
C GLY A 573 -10.37 -6.34 28.49
N ASP A 574 -10.44 -5.85 27.25
CA ASP A 574 -10.93 -6.57 26.08
C ASP A 574 -9.80 -6.86 25.06
N ASN A 575 -9.93 -6.36 23.83
CA ASN A 575 -8.92 -6.45 22.77
C ASN A 575 -8.13 -5.13 22.59
N SER A 576 -8.23 -4.18 23.53
CA SER A 576 -7.51 -2.90 23.52
C SER A 576 -5.98 -3.09 23.53
N THR A 577 -5.24 -2.31 22.72
CA THR A 577 -3.77 -2.46 22.59
C THR A 577 -3.03 -2.37 23.91
N ALA A 578 -3.51 -1.51 24.82
CA ALA A 578 -2.89 -1.28 26.12
C ALA A 578 -2.96 -2.52 27.05
N VAL A 579 -3.90 -3.44 26.83
CA VAL A 579 -3.99 -4.73 27.55
C VAL A 579 -2.81 -5.63 27.18
N PHE A 580 -2.43 -5.66 25.91
CA PHE A 580 -1.26 -6.42 25.43
C PHE A 580 0.05 -5.73 25.76
N GLU A 581 0.11 -4.39 25.70
CA GLU A 581 1.26 -3.62 26.19
C GLU A 581 1.50 -3.88 27.69
N ALA A 582 0.44 -3.94 28.51
CA ALA A 582 0.54 -4.27 29.93
C ALA A 582 1.06 -5.69 30.22
N ALA A 583 0.73 -6.67 29.37
CA ALA A 583 1.32 -8.01 29.46
C ALA A 583 2.86 -7.97 29.28
N THR A 584 3.37 -7.09 28.40
CA THR A 584 4.83 -6.88 28.23
C THR A 584 5.49 -6.16 29.41
N MET A 585 4.71 -5.41 30.20
CA MET A 585 5.14 -4.80 31.47
C MET A 585 5.13 -5.79 32.65
N GLY A 586 4.82 -7.07 32.42
CA GLY A 586 4.81 -8.10 33.45
C GLY A 586 3.63 -8.02 34.43
N LYS A 587 2.53 -7.37 34.04
CA LYS A 587 1.30 -7.33 34.85
C LYS A 587 0.38 -8.51 34.49
N PRO A 588 -0.26 -9.17 35.47
CA PRO A 588 -1.33 -10.14 35.21
C PRO A 588 -2.50 -9.49 34.45
N VAL A 589 -2.89 -10.11 33.35
CA VAL A 589 -3.94 -9.64 32.43
C VAL A 589 -5.09 -10.64 32.39
N ILE A 590 -6.33 -10.12 32.48
CA ILE A 590 -7.55 -10.87 32.20
C ILE A 590 -8.29 -10.21 31.02
N GLN A 591 -8.51 -10.98 29.95
CA GLN A 591 -9.37 -10.57 28.84
C GLN A 591 -10.83 -10.98 29.12
N ILE A 592 -11.73 -10.00 29.18
CA ILE A 592 -13.18 -10.20 29.24
C ILE A 592 -13.71 -10.48 27.84
N HIS A 593 -14.50 -11.55 27.74
CA HIS A 593 -15.05 -11.99 26.47
C HIS A 593 -16.30 -12.86 26.66
N LEU A 594 -17.49 -12.28 26.54
CA LEU A 594 -18.75 -12.99 26.72
C LEU A 594 -18.97 -14.10 25.67
N GLN A 595 -19.60 -15.21 26.09
CA GLN A 595 -19.71 -16.44 25.29
C GLN A 595 -20.45 -16.31 23.95
N HIS A 596 -21.23 -15.25 23.73
CA HIS A 596 -21.92 -14.96 22.46
C HIS A 596 -21.14 -14.03 21.52
N GLN A 597 -20.02 -13.46 21.98
CA GLN A 597 -19.11 -12.68 21.15
C GLN A 597 -18.14 -13.62 20.41
N ASP A 598 -17.41 -13.09 19.42
CA ASP A 598 -16.38 -13.86 18.69
C ASP A 598 -15.08 -14.02 19.52
N PRO A 599 -14.64 -15.26 19.85
CA PRO A 599 -13.44 -15.53 20.66
C PRO A 599 -12.11 -15.26 19.96
N ALA A 600 -12.13 -14.74 18.74
CA ALA A 600 -10.94 -14.23 18.08
C ALA A 600 -10.16 -13.23 18.96
N HIS A 601 -8.83 -13.40 18.98
CA HIS A 601 -7.86 -12.53 19.66
C HIS A 601 -7.85 -12.58 21.21
N ILE A 602 -8.44 -13.62 21.80
CA ILE A 602 -8.21 -13.98 23.20
C ILE A 602 -6.92 -14.81 23.30
N LEU A 603 -5.83 -14.18 23.76
CA LEU A 603 -4.49 -14.77 23.87
C LEU A 603 -4.04 -14.99 25.32
N PHE A 604 -4.65 -14.29 26.28
CA PHE A 604 -4.30 -14.37 27.70
C PHE A 604 -5.40 -15.06 28.54
N THR A 605 -5.27 -14.99 29.87
CA THR A 605 -6.30 -15.47 30.80
C THR A 605 -7.65 -14.87 30.45
N ARG A 606 -8.64 -15.71 30.17
CA ARG A 606 -9.97 -15.25 29.75
C ARG A 606 -10.99 -15.33 30.89
N ALA A 607 -12.00 -14.47 30.83
CA ALA A 607 -13.22 -14.61 31.60
C ALA A 607 -14.45 -14.34 30.72
N ALA A 608 -15.31 -15.35 30.57
CA ALA A 608 -16.52 -15.29 29.73
C ALA A 608 -17.83 -15.18 30.51
N SER A 609 -17.75 -15.10 31.84
CA SER A 609 -18.89 -14.91 32.73
C SER A 609 -18.48 -14.19 34.00
N ILE A 610 -19.46 -13.60 34.70
CA ILE A 610 -19.30 -12.92 35.98
C ILE A 610 -18.57 -13.81 37.02
N GLN A 611 -18.90 -15.10 37.05
CA GLN A 611 -18.30 -16.04 37.98
C GLN A 611 -16.86 -16.42 37.58
N GLU A 612 -16.55 -16.53 36.28
CA GLU A 612 -15.17 -16.76 35.81
C GLU A 612 -14.26 -15.59 36.18
N LEU A 613 -14.68 -14.35 35.92
CA LEU A 613 -13.87 -13.16 36.23
C LEU A 613 -13.62 -13.04 37.73
N ARG A 614 -14.69 -13.18 38.53
CA ARG A 614 -14.61 -13.13 40.01
C ARG A 614 -13.69 -14.22 40.57
N ASN A 615 -13.82 -15.47 40.11
CA ASN A 615 -12.94 -16.57 40.50
C ASN A 615 -11.48 -16.29 40.13
N THR A 616 -11.23 -15.68 38.95
CA THR A 616 -9.88 -15.40 38.45
C THR A 616 -9.20 -14.29 39.27
N ILE A 617 -9.91 -13.20 39.57
CA ILE A 617 -9.42 -12.12 40.44
C ILE A 617 -9.10 -12.66 41.84
N GLN A 618 -10.03 -13.40 42.45
CA GLN A 618 -9.83 -14.01 43.77
C GLN A 618 -8.66 -15.00 43.78
N ARG A 619 -8.46 -15.77 42.70
CA ARG A 619 -7.33 -16.70 42.62
C ARG A 619 -5.99 -15.96 42.45
N LEU A 620 -5.92 -14.90 41.65
CA LEU A 620 -4.73 -14.04 41.58
C LEU A 620 -4.36 -13.47 42.95
N GLN A 621 -5.35 -13.06 43.76
CA GLN A 621 -5.14 -12.55 45.12
C GLN A 621 -4.60 -13.59 46.12
N MET A 622 -4.83 -14.89 45.89
CA MET A 622 -4.58 -15.96 46.88
C MET A 622 -3.51 -16.98 46.47
N ASP A 623 -3.22 -17.16 45.17
CA ASP A 623 -2.36 -18.23 44.64
C ASP A 623 -1.17 -17.65 43.83
N PRO A 624 -0.02 -17.35 44.48
CA PRO A 624 1.18 -16.89 43.78
C PRO A 624 1.70 -17.85 42.71
N SER A 625 1.35 -19.13 42.74
CA SER A 625 1.74 -20.09 41.70
C SER A 625 0.97 -19.84 40.41
N TYR A 626 -0.32 -19.50 40.52
CA TYR A 626 -1.17 -19.10 39.40
C TYR A 626 -0.73 -17.77 38.79
N VAL A 627 -0.29 -16.81 39.61
CA VAL A 627 0.31 -15.55 39.11
C VAL A 627 1.53 -15.84 38.23
N ASN A 628 2.45 -16.68 38.71
CA ASN A 628 3.63 -17.07 37.93
C ASN A 628 3.29 -17.85 36.65
N GLN A 629 2.26 -18.72 36.69
CA GLN A 629 1.75 -19.41 35.51
C GLN A 629 1.24 -18.41 34.45
N ILE A 630 0.37 -17.49 34.86
CA ILE A 630 -0.24 -16.48 33.97
C ILE A 630 0.85 -15.61 33.32
N LEU A 631 1.83 -15.13 34.09
CA LEU A 631 2.91 -14.31 33.57
C LEU A 631 3.80 -15.08 32.58
N PHE A 632 4.06 -16.37 32.81
CA PHE A 632 4.79 -17.22 31.88
C PHE A 632 4.04 -17.44 30.55
N GLU A 633 2.73 -17.73 30.62
CA GLU A 633 1.88 -17.93 29.43
C GLU A 633 1.75 -16.63 28.62
N GLN A 634 1.53 -15.48 29.29
CA GLN A 634 1.55 -14.15 28.69
C GLN A 634 2.87 -13.82 27.98
N GLN A 635 4.01 -14.25 28.53
CA GLN A 635 5.32 -13.97 27.95
C GLN A 635 5.51 -14.68 26.59
N GLN A 636 5.02 -15.91 26.43
CA GLN A 636 5.12 -16.64 25.16
C GLN A 636 4.36 -15.91 24.04
N TRP A 637 3.12 -15.49 24.31
CA TRP A 637 2.34 -14.69 23.37
C TRP A 637 2.96 -13.34 23.09
N SER A 638 3.48 -12.64 24.12
CA SER A 638 4.17 -11.35 23.95
C SER A 638 5.34 -11.42 22.95
N VAL A 639 6.08 -12.54 22.93
CA VAL A 639 7.16 -12.76 21.95
C VAL A 639 6.63 -12.98 20.53
N GLN A 640 5.52 -13.72 20.35
CA GLN A 640 4.90 -13.90 19.03
C GLN A 640 4.26 -12.61 18.49
N MET A 641 3.68 -11.81 19.38
CA MET A 641 3.00 -10.54 19.08
C MET A 641 3.97 -9.42 18.68
N PHE A 642 5.09 -9.30 19.39
CA PHE A 642 5.94 -8.11 19.35
C PHE A 642 7.43 -8.37 19.06
N SER A 643 7.81 -9.61 18.72
CA SER A 643 9.10 -10.07 18.16
C SER A 643 10.37 -9.31 18.59
N GLN A 644 11.16 -9.95 19.46
CA GLN A 644 12.40 -9.39 20.02
C GLN A 644 12.13 -8.03 20.70
N LEU A 645 11.56 -8.07 21.91
CA LEU A 645 11.07 -6.93 22.69
C LEU A 645 12.11 -5.83 23.02
N ASP A 646 13.36 -5.94 22.55
CA ASP A 646 14.50 -5.07 22.83
C ASP A 646 15.28 -4.85 21.52
N GLY A 647 15.77 -3.64 21.27
CA GLY A 647 16.56 -3.31 20.07
C GLY A 647 15.74 -3.17 18.77
N THR A 648 14.42 -3.07 18.87
CA THR A 648 13.53 -2.70 17.76
C THR A 648 13.91 -1.36 17.16
N ALA A 649 14.14 -0.32 17.97
CA ALA A 649 14.46 1.01 17.47
C ALA A 649 15.69 1.00 16.56
N GLN A 650 16.72 0.23 16.95
CA GLN A 650 17.89 -0.07 16.13
C GLN A 650 17.54 -0.81 14.84
N ARG A 651 16.80 -1.92 14.91
CA ARG A 651 16.41 -2.70 13.72
C ARG A 651 15.60 -1.87 12.72
N VAL A 652 14.70 -1.01 13.20
CA VAL A 652 13.89 -0.10 12.37
C VAL A 652 14.75 0.99 11.74
N ALA A 653 15.64 1.65 12.51
CA ALA A 653 16.56 2.65 11.98
C ALA A 653 17.50 2.05 10.92
N GLU A 654 18.08 0.88 11.17
CA GLU A 654 18.97 0.18 10.23
C GLU A 654 18.23 -0.31 8.97
N PHE A 655 16.97 -0.71 9.09
CA PHE A 655 16.12 -1.05 7.95
C PHE A 655 15.80 0.18 7.08
N ILE A 656 15.39 1.30 7.68
CA ILE A 656 15.17 2.58 6.98
C ILE A 656 16.45 3.00 6.24
N ILE A 657 17.59 2.99 6.95
CA ILE A 657 18.92 3.35 6.43
C ILE A 657 19.32 2.49 5.23
N ASN A 658 19.00 1.19 5.23
CA ASN A 658 19.31 0.31 4.10
C ASN A 658 18.26 0.36 2.97
N THR A 659 17.13 1.04 3.19
CA THR A 659 16.09 1.28 2.19
C THR A 659 16.29 2.61 1.44
N ILE A 660 17.02 3.56 2.02
CA ILE A 660 17.30 4.91 1.45
C ILE A 660 18.74 5.08 0.91
N LYS A 661 19.46 3.97 0.72
CA LYS A 661 20.79 3.90 0.07
C LYS A 661 20.66 3.39 -1.36
#